data_AF-A0A2V5IAY8-F1
#
_entry.id   AF-A0A2V5IAY8-F1
#
_cell.length_a   1.000
_cell.length_b   1.000
_cell.length_c   1.000
_cell.angle_alpha   90.00
_cell.angle_beta   90.00
_cell.angle_gamma   90.00
#
_symmetry.space_group_name_H-M   'P 1'
#
loop_
_entity.id
_entity.type
_entity.pdbx_description
1 polymer ?
#
loop_
_entity_poly.entity_id
_entity_poly.type
_entity_poly.pdbx_seq_one_letter_code
_entity_poly.pdbx_strand_id
1 'polypeptide(L)'
;MHSDDVDDADLRAAIAASLLGIRNSADEPPSRRRQQAVVDLTGETESESDNDVVPIYPKSRSVIGSETDDEEDEDMKRAIALSLQESKGVQDPSSAPIGIFGLDRKQMEQERLARLAKRKAADTSSLNERESKSSKIEAAPTPRVSKPVQGSEHASVTIASASALTSSPLQYPEGVVKKTWASGFPRQGDDIKIEEVLQKSDLELAVLSSFMWDLDWLFSKTDTRSTRFLLMMQAKDDATKRQYESEAAALRNVRLCFPPMDGQVNCMHSKLMLLFHPTYVRIAVPTANLTNYDWGEMNGVMENSVFLIDLPKIDDKKQECPTTAFYEDLVYFLKACTLHENIIAKLKSFDFAKTANYAFVHTIGGAHTGTAWERTGYCGLGRAVERMGLRTSKPLNIDFVTSSLGSLSDDFLRSIYLASQGDSGITDLTLRTSKTSPARHLTDPTTLVAHHTASEWKDDRFRVYFPSHATVAASKGGPNCAGTVCFQSRWYEGAKFPRHVLRDCESQRRGMLMHNKILYVRPDEPIPLAPQGKNQVCRAWAYVGSANLSESAWGRLVLDRTTKQPKLNCRNWECGVLVPVLENPRTKSDAGGNSSSSSSSSTSSSASSAQAPPPTRNDEGTGGGLMGLFAGTVPVPMRVPGRYYEGGRRPWFFSEG
;
A
#
# COMPACT_ATOMS: atom_id res chain seq x y z
N MET A 1 1.53 -65.93 -14.16
CA MET A 1 2.92 -66.06 -14.63
C MET A 1 2.95 -65.37 -15.98
N HIS A 2 3.53 -64.17 -16.06
CA HIS A 2 4.98 -63.89 -16.10
C HIS A 2 5.54 -64.08 -17.52
N SER A 3 6.40 -63.21 -18.05
CA SER A 3 6.63 -61.76 -17.83
C SER A 3 7.81 -61.38 -18.71
N ASP A 4 7.59 -60.57 -19.74
CA ASP A 4 8.65 -60.01 -20.57
C ASP A 4 8.54 -58.48 -20.53
N ASP A 5 9.34 -57.86 -19.66
CA ASP A 5 9.73 -56.45 -19.76
C ASP A 5 11.25 -56.45 -19.89
N VAL A 6 11.77 -56.06 -21.06
CA VAL A 6 13.21 -56.01 -21.33
C VAL A 6 13.73 -54.61 -21.05
N ASP A 7 14.63 -54.55 -20.08
CA ASP A 7 15.43 -53.42 -19.62
C ASP A 7 15.66 -52.27 -20.62
N ASP A 8 15.09 -51.11 -20.32
CA ASP A 8 15.49 -49.83 -20.92
C ASP A 8 16.77 -49.31 -20.24
N ALA A 9 17.88 -49.37 -20.97
CA ALA A 9 19.19 -48.92 -20.50
C ALA A 9 19.30 -47.39 -20.36
N ASP A 10 18.57 -46.63 -21.17
CA ASP A 10 18.58 -45.16 -21.13
C ASP A 10 17.85 -44.65 -19.89
N LEU A 11 16.79 -45.35 -19.45
CA LEU A 11 16.12 -45.05 -18.18
C LEU A 11 17.06 -45.25 -16.97
N ARG A 12 17.89 -46.31 -16.96
CA ARG A 12 18.91 -46.48 -15.90
C ARG A 12 20.00 -45.42 -15.98
N ALA A 13 20.43 -45.01 -17.17
CA ALA A 13 21.38 -43.92 -17.34
C ALA A 13 20.84 -42.57 -16.82
N ALA A 14 19.57 -42.25 -17.11
CA ALA A 14 18.90 -41.04 -16.63
C ALA A 14 18.73 -41.00 -15.10
N ILE A 15 18.42 -42.14 -14.48
CA ILE A 15 18.31 -42.26 -13.02
C ILE A 15 19.70 -42.16 -12.36
N ALA A 16 20.74 -42.78 -12.93
CA ALA A 16 22.11 -42.66 -12.44
C ALA A 16 22.65 -41.22 -12.53
N ALA A 17 22.36 -40.51 -13.64
CA ALA A 17 22.69 -39.10 -13.80
C ALA A 17 21.96 -38.21 -12.77
N SER A 18 20.68 -38.49 -12.49
CA SER A 18 19.90 -37.77 -11.47
C SER A 18 20.46 -37.99 -10.05
N LEU A 19 20.89 -39.21 -9.72
CA LEU A 19 21.45 -39.54 -8.40
C LEU A 19 22.86 -38.96 -8.18
N LEU A 20 23.66 -38.80 -9.24
CA LEU A 20 24.93 -38.06 -9.16
C LEU A 20 24.71 -36.55 -8.98
N GLY A 21 23.67 -35.98 -9.61
CA GLY A 21 23.26 -34.59 -9.37
C GLY A 21 22.84 -34.29 -7.92
N ILE A 22 22.28 -35.28 -7.23
CA ILE A 22 21.84 -35.16 -5.82
C ILE A 22 22.99 -35.31 -4.82
N ARG A 23 24.09 -35.98 -5.17
CA ARG A 23 25.28 -36.11 -4.29
C ARG A 23 26.27 -34.95 -4.39
N ASN A 24 26.31 -34.24 -5.53
CA ASN A 24 27.24 -33.12 -5.71
C ASN A 24 26.69 -31.76 -5.21
N SER A 25 25.45 -31.69 -4.73
CA SER A 25 24.88 -30.48 -4.13
C SER A 25 25.19 -30.29 -2.62
N ALA A 26 26.12 -31.09 -2.07
CA ALA A 26 26.47 -31.08 -0.65
C ALA A 26 27.78 -30.34 -0.31
N ASP A 27 28.59 -29.96 -1.32
CA ASP A 27 29.93 -29.36 -1.13
C ASP A 27 30.22 -28.22 -2.15
N GLU A 28 29.35 -27.20 -2.23
CA GLU A 28 29.69 -25.92 -2.87
C GLU A 28 29.62 -24.73 -1.89
N PRO A 29 30.53 -23.74 -1.98
CA PRO A 29 30.64 -22.65 -1.01
C PRO A 29 29.50 -21.62 -1.13
N PRO A 30 29.17 -20.89 -0.04
CA PRO A 30 27.93 -20.12 0.06
C PRO A 30 28.02 -18.73 -0.61
N SER A 31 28.10 -18.67 -1.95
CA SER A 31 28.17 -17.39 -2.68
C SER A 31 27.44 -17.34 -4.02
N ARG A 32 26.12 -17.64 -4.04
CA ARG A 32 25.16 -17.13 -5.06
C ARG A 32 23.69 -17.31 -4.64
N ARG A 33 23.27 -16.63 -3.58
CA ARG A 33 21.83 -16.48 -3.25
C ARG A 33 21.19 -15.51 -4.25
N ARG A 34 20.05 -15.88 -4.86
CA ARG A 34 19.13 -14.91 -5.47
C ARG A 34 18.42 -14.14 -4.35
N GLN A 35 19.03 -13.05 -3.88
CA GLN A 35 18.33 -12.08 -3.05
C GLN A 35 17.30 -11.34 -3.91
N GLN A 36 16.06 -11.25 -3.44
CA GLN A 36 15.15 -10.21 -3.92
C GLN A 36 15.71 -8.85 -3.47
N ALA A 37 15.66 -7.84 -4.33
CA ALA A 37 16.15 -6.50 -3.99
C ALA A 37 15.22 -5.87 -2.95
N VAL A 38 15.61 -5.90 -1.67
CA VAL A 38 14.86 -5.27 -0.58
C VAL A 38 15.17 -3.77 -0.58
N VAL A 39 14.13 -2.94 -0.67
CA VAL A 39 14.23 -1.48 -0.66
C VAL A 39 13.77 -0.95 0.70
N ASP A 40 14.60 -0.12 1.34
CA ASP A 40 14.26 0.56 2.58
C ASP A 40 13.24 1.69 2.33
N LEU A 41 11.95 1.36 2.43
CA LEU A 41 10.81 2.29 2.32
C LEU A 41 10.77 3.35 3.44
N THR A 42 11.63 3.21 4.45
CA THR A 42 11.69 4.04 5.64
C THR A 42 12.84 5.04 5.61
N GLY A 43 13.63 5.08 4.52
CA GLY A 43 14.82 5.90 4.29
C GLY A 43 14.85 7.29 4.95
N GLU A 44 15.32 7.31 6.19
CA GLU A 44 15.72 8.48 6.95
C GLU A 44 17.25 8.57 6.90
N THR A 45 17.77 9.36 5.96
CA THR A 45 19.17 9.80 6.00
C THR A 45 19.36 10.85 7.09
N GLU A 46 20.49 10.77 7.78
CA GLU A 46 20.82 11.59 8.94
C GLU A 46 20.93 13.07 8.55
N SER A 47 19.94 13.87 8.97
CA SER A 47 20.11 15.33 9.03
C SER A 47 20.78 15.67 10.36
N GLU A 48 21.99 16.21 10.30
CA GLU A 48 22.78 16.58 11.46
C GLU A 48 22.01 17.48 12.44
N SER A 49 22.29 17.29 13.73
CA SER A 49 21.68 18.04 14.81
C SER A 49 22.25 19.46 14.91
N ASP A 50 21.67 20.40 14.17
CA ASP A 50 21.86 21.84 14.40
C ASP A 50 21.26 22.25 15.77
N ASN A 51 22.05 22.11 16.84
CA ASN A 51 21.90 22.85 18.09
C ASN A 51 23.29 23.21 18.63
N ASP A 52 23.41 24.45 19.13
CA ASP A 52 24.49 24.99 19.97
C ASP A 52 25.86 25.29 19.33
N VAL A 53 25.96 26.43 18.62
CA VAL A 53 27.17 27.29 18.64
C VAL A 53 26.77 28.77 18.76
N VAL A 54 27.40 29.49 19.71
CA VAL A 54 27.21 30.93 20.00
C VAL A 54 28.29 31.76 19.28
N PRO A 55 28.01 33.00 18.79
CA PRO A 55 28.77 33.59 17.68
C PRO A 55 29.93 34.51 18.11
N ILE A 56 30.91 34.65 17.21
CA ILE A 56 31.91 35.74 17.23
C ILE A 56 31.97 36.37 15.83
N TYR A 57 31.60 37.66 15.73
CA TYR A 57 31.86 38.51 14.57
C TYR A 57 33.22 39.23 14.75
N PRO A 58 33.89 39.67 13.66
CA PRO A 58 33.67 41.06 13.25
C PRO A 58 33.56 41.32 11.73
N LYS A 59 32.61 42.22 11.43
CA LYS A 59 32.33 43.04 10.24
C LYS A 59 33.43 43.19 9.17
N SER A 60 32.99 43.25 7.91
CA SER A 60 33.44 44.26 6.92
C SER A 60 32.33 44.59 5.89
N ARG A 61 32.42 45.76 5.26
CA ARG A 61 31.44 46.35 4.31
C ARG A 61 31.94 46.18 2.87
N SER A 62 31.02 46.23 1.89
CA SER A 62 31.11 46.91 0.55
C SER A 62 30.35 46.08 -0.52
N VAL A 63 29.21 46.54 -1.08
CA VAL A 63 29.01 47.35 -2.31
C VAL A 63 29.42 46.67 -3.63
N ILE A 64 28.40 46.28 -4.41
CA ILE A 64 28.16 46.40 -5.88
C ILE A 64 29.38 46.49 -6.84
N GLY A 65 29.41 45.63 -7.87
CA GLY A 65 30.21 45.78 -9.09
C GLY A 65 30.00 44.62 -10.09
N SER A 66 30.15 44.86 -11.40
CA SER A 66 29.86 43.93 -12.52
C SER A 66 31.06 43.73 -13.45
N GLU A 67 31.06 42.62 -14.23
CA GLU A 67 31.87 42.39 -15.46
C GLU A 67 33.42 42.27 -15.24
N THR A 68 34.24 41.49 -15.98
CA THR A 68 34.11 40.68 -17.23
C THR A 68 35.22 39.59 -17.34
N ASP A 69 35.06 38.67 -18.30
CA ASP A 69 36.05 37.92 -19.14
C ASP A 69 37.14 36.95 -18.58
N ASP A 70 36.94 35.66 -18.91
CA ASP A 70 37.82 34.72 -19.66
C ASP A 70 39.37 34.71 -19.49
N GLU A 71 39.92 33.91 -18.55
CA GLU A 71 41.24 33.19 -18.70
C GLU A 71 41.38 31.96 -17.75
N GLU A 72 40.61 30.86 -17.93
CA GLU A 72 40.80 29.62 -17.09
C GLU A 72 40.82 28.26 -17.86
N ASP A 73 40.78 28.26 -19.18
CA ASP A 73 40.41 27.05 -19.94
C ASP A 73 41.56 26.03 -20.21
N GLU A 74 42.81 26.30 -19.81
CA GLU A 74 43.96 25.39 -20.04
C GLU A 74 44.40 24.56 -18.82
N ASP A 75 44.29 25.09 -17.60
CA ASP A 75 44.62 24.31 -16.40
C ASP A 75 43.59 23.20 -16.12
N MET A 76 42.32 23.41 -16.49
CA MET A 76 41.29 22.38 -16.40
C MET A 76 41.58 21.18 -17.33
N LYS A 77 42.12 21.42 -18.53
CA LYS A 77 42.52 20.34 -19.45
C LYS A 77 43.71 19.54 -18.92
N ARG A 78 44.67 20.18 -18.24
CA ARG A 78 45.80 19.49 -17.58
C ARG A 78 45.36 18.67 -16.38
N ALA A 79 44.42 19.16 -15.57
CA ALA A 79 43.85 18.40 -14.45
C ALA A 79 43.14 17.12 -14.91
N ILE A 80 42.37 17.17 -16.00
CA ILE A 80 41.68 16.00 -16.57
C ILE A 80 42.69 14.98 -17.12
N ALA A 81 43.76 15.42 -17.77
CA ALA A 81 44.80 14.52 -18.30
C ALA A 81 45.56 13.76 -17.20
N LEU A 82 45.83 14.41 -16.05
CA LEU A 82 46.51 13.78 -14.91
C LEU A 82 45.59 12.82 -14.13
N SER A 83 44.28 13.10 -14.05
CA SER A 83 43.30 12.23 -13.39
C SER A 83 43.07 10.88 -14.11
N LEU A 84 43.52 10.75 -15.36
CA LEU A 84 43.33 9.56 -16.19
C LEU A 84 44.46 8.50 -16.08
N GLN A 85 45.50 8.70 -15.26
CA GLN A 85 46.67 7.79 -15.23
C GLN A 85 47.01 7.10 -13.90
N GLU A 86 46.41 7.43 -12.75
CA GLU A 86 46.73 6.74 -11.48
C GLU A 86 45.52 6.11 -10.75
N SER A 87 45.63 4.80 -10.50
CA SER A 87 44.73 3.91 -9.72
C SER A 87 43.28 3.78 -10.25
N LYS A 88 42.75 2.62 -10.68
CA LYS A 88 43.13 1.21 -10.50
C LYS A 88 43.22 0.75 -9.03
N GLY A 89 42.05 0.55 -8.42
CA GLY A 89 41.88 -0.17 -7.16
C GLY A 89 40.42 -0.56 -6.91
N VAL A 90 40.12 -1.86 -6.92
CA VAL A 90 38.89 -2.55 -6.43
C VAL A 90 37.53 -1.92 -6.79
N GLN A 91 36.83 -2.50 -7.79
CA GLN A 91 35.40 -2.26 -8.03
C GLN A 91 34.56 -3.38 -7.41
N ASP A 92 33.52 -3.00 -6.66
CA ASP A 92 32.55 -3.91 -6.05
C ASP A 92 31.26 -3.99 -6.92
N PRO A 93 30.83 -5.16 -7.44
CA PRO A 93 29.83 -5.23 -8.50
C PRO A 93 28.39 -5.52 -8.01
N SER A 94 27.69 -4.53 -7.45
CA SER A 94 26.31 -4.70 -6.94
C SER A 94 25.31 -3.56 -7.22
N SER A 95 25.26 -3.04 -8.46
CA SER A 95 24.22 -2.09 -8.89
C SER A 95 23.88 -2.17 -10.40
N ALA A 96 23.32 -3.30 -10.84
CA ALA A 96 22.70 -3.41 -12.16
C ALA A 96 21.16 -3.33 -12.03
N PRO A 97 20.46 -2.44 -12.76
CA PRO A 97 19.01 -2.29 -12.64
C PRO A 97 18.25 -3.45 -13.30
N ILE A 98 17.16 -3.86 -12.66
CA ILE A 98 16.20 -4.85 -13.16
C ILE A 98 15.16 -4.11 -14.02
N GLY A 99 14.87 -4.61 -15.23
CA GLY A 99 13.85 -4.01 -16.12
C GLY A 99 12.41 -4.26 -15.66
N ILE A 100 11.43 -3.59 -16.28
CA ILE A 100 9.99 -3.70 -15.93
C ILE A 100 9.52 -5.15 -16.01
N PHE A 101 9.98 -5.90 -17.01
CA PHE A 101 9.59 -7.30 -17.21
C PHE A 101 10.31 -8.29 -16.28
N GLY A 102 11.04 -7.83 -15.25
CA GLY A 102 11.75 -8.70 -14.31
C GLY A 102 12.90 -9.50 -14.94
N LEU A 103 13.33 -9.14 -16.16
CA LEU A 103 14.36 -9.85 -16.91
C LEU A 103 15.75 -9.28 -16.62
N ASP A 104 16.70 -10.19 -16.32
CA ASP A 104 18.11 -9.85 -16.19
C ASP A 104 18.70 -9.50 -17.57
N ARG A 105 18.93 -8.20 -17.80
CA ARG A 105 19.57 -7.67 -19.01
C ARG A 105 20.89 -8.37 -19.32
N LYS A 106 21.63 -8.83 -18.30
CA LYS A 106 22.90 -9.53 -18.46
C LYS A 106 22.70 -10.87 -19.16
N GLN A 107 21.70 -11.67 -18.78
CA GLN A 107 21.39 -12.93 -19.47
C GLN A 107 21.02 -12.71 -20.94
N MET A 108 20.16 -11.73 -21.24
CA MET A 108 19.70 -11.50 -22.61
C MET A 108 20.82 -10.96 -23.52
N GLU A 109 21.70 -10.10 -22.99
CA GLU A 109 22.86 -9.58 -23.73
C GLU A 109 23.93 -10.66 -23.92
N GLN A 110 24.15 -11.51 -22.91
CA GLN A 110 25.05 -12.66 -22.99
C GLN A 110 24.51 -13.73 -23.95
N GLU A 111 23.19 -13.94 -24.02
CA GLU A 111 22.55 -14.80 -25.02
C GLU A 111 22.61 -14.19 -26.43
N ARG A 112 22.43 -12.87 -26.58
CA ARG A 112 22.60 -12.17 -27.86
C ARG A 112 24.04 -12.28 -28.37
N LEU A 113 25.02 -12.10 -27.48
CA LEU A 113 26.44 -12.27 -27.78
C LEU A 113 26.78 -13.73 -28.09
N ALA A 114 26.20 -14.71 -27.38
CA ALA A 114 26.35 -16.13 -27.69
C ALA A 114 25.74 -16.50 -29.05
N ARG A 115 24.56 -15.97 -29.39
CA ARG A 115 23.94 -16.14 -30.72
C ARG A 115 24.76 -15.48 -31.84
N LEU A 116 25.41 -14.35 -31.58
CA LEU A 116 26.35 -13.69 -32.51
C LEU A 116 27.67 -14.47 -32.65
N ALA A 117 28.23 -14.98 -31.55
CA ALA A 117 29.42 -15.83 -31.56
C ALA A 117 29.17 -17.16 -32.29
N LYS A 118 28.01 -17.79 -32.08
CA LYS A 118 27.61 -19.03 -32.76
C LYS A 118 27.36 -18.83 -34.26
N ARG A 119 27.04 -17.61 -34.70
CA ARG A 119 27.02 -17.23 -36.13
C ARG A 119 28.43 -17.01 -36.68
N LYS A 120 29.30 -16.27 -35.97
CA LYS A 120 30.71 -16.08 -36.37
C LYS A 120 31.54 -17.38 -36.39
N ALA A 121 31.21 -18.36 -35.55
CA ALA A 121 31.88 -19.66 -35.51
C ALA A 121 31.42 -20.64 -36.61
N ALA A 122 30.35 -20.33 -37.35
CA ALA A 122 29.83 -21.15 -38.44
C ALA A 122 30.25 -20.68 -39.84
N ASP A 123 30.90 -19.50 -39.94
CA ASP A 123 31.16 -18.80 -41.21
C ASP A 123 32.50 -19.19 -41.88
N THR A 124 32.99 -20.42 -41.63
CA THR A 124 34.25 -20.94 -42.21
C THR A 124 34.11 -22.35 -42.78
N SER A 125 33.05 -22.63 -43.56
CA SER A 125 33.05 -23.73 -44.55
C SER A 125 31.97 -23.61 -45.64
N SER A 126 32.42 -23.44 -46.88
CA SER A 126 31.82 -23.90 -48.16
C SER A 126 30.34 -23.64 -48.49
N LEU A 127 30.15 -22.64 -49.37
CA LEU A 127 29.33 -22.63 -50.62
C LEU A 127 28.50 -23.90 -50.97
N ASN A 128 27.19 -23.75 -51.23
CA ASN A 128 26.59 -24.00 -52.57
C ASN A 128 25.07 -23.66 -52.70
N GLU A 129 24.67 -23.59 -53.98
CA GLU A 129 23.45 -23.13 -54.68
C GLU A 129 22.02 -23.48 -54.20
N ARG A 130 21.06 -22.60 -54.59
CA ARG A 130 19.67 -22.82 -55.18
C ARG A 130 18.67 -23.78 -54.46
N GLU A 131 17.33 -23.71 -54.62
CA GLU A 131 16.43 -22.98 -55.51
C GLU A 131 15.00 -22.78 -54.90
N SER A 132 14.07 -22.21 -55.66
CA SER A 132 12.70 -21.81 -55.28
C SER A 132 11.60 -22.89 -55.45
N LYS A 133 10.46 -22.77 -54.72
CA LYS A 133 9.09 -22.64 -55.32
C LYS A 133 7.93 -22.53 -54.30
N SER A 134 6.79 -22.05 -54.82
CA SER A 134 5.53 -21.69 -54.15
C SER A 134 4.39 -22.70 -54.37
N SER A 135 3.33 -22.64 -53.55
CA SER A 135 1.97 -22.95 -54.02
C SER A 135 0.87 -22.22 -53.22
N LYS A 136 -0.23 -21.88 -53.91
CA LYS A 136 -1.44 -21.14 -53.47
C LYS A 136 -2.67 -22.02 -53.78
N ILE A 137 -3.84 -21.72 -53.19
CA ILE A 137 -5.25 -22.06 -53.57
C ILE A 137 -6.09 -22.48 -52.31
N GLU A 138 -7.41 -22.24 -52.17
CA GLU A 138 -8.19 -20.97 -52.17
C GLU A 138 -9.71 -21.27 -52.36
N ALA A 139 -10.55 -20.95 -51.36
CA ALA A 139 -12.04 -20.93 -51.34
C ALA A 139 -12.89 -22.21 -51.07
N ALA A 140 -14.11 -21.97 -50.55
CA ALA A 140 -15.19 -22.91 -50.21
C ALA A 140 -16.30 -22.94 -51.29
N PRO A 141 -17.33 -23.82 -51.20
CA PRO A 141 -18.70 -23.29 -51.03
C PRO A 141 -19.73 -24.20 -50.30
N THR A 142 -20.91 -23.62 -50.01
CA THR A 142 -22.23 -24.27 -49.75
C THR A 142 -23.25 -23.71 -50.78
N PRO A 143 -24.43 -24.30 -51.12
CA PRO A 143 -25.58 -24.38 -50.17
C PRO A 143 -26.80 -25.35 -50.50
N ARG A 144 -27.85 -25.26 -49.65
CA ARG A 144 -29.33 -25.41 -49.91
C ARG A 144 -30.13 -26.74 -49.70
N VAL A 145 -31.00 -26.68 -48.67
CA VAL A 145 -32.49 -26.82 -48.65
C VAL A 145 -33.22 -28.15 -48.95
N SER A 146 -34.02 -28.61 -47.96
CA SER A 146 -35.39 -29.17 -48.14
C SER A 146 -36.24 -29.08 -46.83
N LYS A 147 -37.58 -29.17 -46.97
CA LYS A 147 -38.67 -29.07 -45.94
C LYS A 147 -39.78 -30.10 -46.35
N PRO A 148 -40.97 -30.22 -45.70
CA PRO A 148 -41.30 -30.43 -44.27
C PRO A 148 -42.39 -31.54 -44.06
N VAL A 149 -42.64 -32.01 -42.82
CA VAL A 149 -43.95 -32.63 -42.42
C VAL A 149 -44.31 -32.19 -40.98
N GLN A 150 -45.61 -32.16 -40.68
CA GLN A 150 -46.24 -31.57 -39.49
C GLN A 150 -46.44 -32.56 -38.32
N GLY A 151 -46.57 -32.02 -37.11
CA GLY A 151 -47.04 -32.71 -35.90
C GLY A 151 -47.13 -31.71 -34.74
N SER A 152 -48.35 -31.39 -34.29
CA SER A 152 -48.64 -30.32 -33.32
C SER A 152 -48.83 -30.88 -31.91
N GLU A 153 -48.35 -30.18 -30.88
CA GLU A 153 -49.22 -29.77 -29.75
C GLU A 153 -48.61 -28.67 -28.85
N HIS A 154 -49.52 -27.94 -28.19
CA HIS A 154 -49.38 -26.57 -27.69
C HIS A 154 -48.46 -26.34 -26.48
N ALA A 155 -47.72 -25.22 -26.50
CA ALA A 155 -47.52 -24.37 -25.32
C ALA A 155 -47.30 -22.89 -25.74
N SER A 156 -47.94 -21.96 -25.05
CA SER A 156 -48.07 -20.55 -25.47
C SER A 156 -46.78 -19.73 -25.29
N VAL A 157 -46.35 -19.03 -26.34
CA VAL A 157 -45.22 -18.08 -26.27
C VAL A 157 -45.72 -16.68 -25.93
N THR A 158 -45.23 -16.11 -24.84
CA THR A 158 -45.24 -14.65 -24.64
C THR A 158 -43.91 -14.09 -25.14
N ILE A 159 -43.92 -13.41 -26.28
CA ILE A 159 -42.73 -12.76 -26.84
C ILE A 159 -42.43 -11.51 -25.99
N ALA A 160 -41.44 -11.61 -25.10
CA ALA A 160 -40.84 -10.46 -24.45
C ALA A 160 -39.68 -9.93 -25.31
N SER A 161 -39.73 -8.65 -25.64
CA SER A 161 -38.84 -7.99 -26.60
C SER A 161 -37.36 -8.07 -26.21
N ALA A 162 -36.50 -8.24 -27.22
CA ALA A 162 -35.07 -8.06 -27.09
C ALA A 162 -34.71 -6.58 -26.86
N SER A 163 -34.76 -6.13 -25.60
CA SER A 163 -34.26 -4.81 -25.16
C SER A 163 -33.95 -4.80 -23.66
N ALA A 164 -33.02 -5.65 -23.23
CA ALA A 164 -32.38 -5.53 -21.93
C ALA A 164 -30.92 -6.01 -22.04
N LEU A 165 -30.00 -5.07 -22.28
CA LEU A 165 -28.63 -5.22 -21.79
C LEU A 165 -28.75 -5.22 -20.27
N THR A 166 -28.80 -6.41 -19.66
CA THR A 166 -28.87 -6.56 -18.21
C THR A 166 -27.55 -6.09 -17.62
N SER A 167 -27.47 -4.81 -17.28
CA SER A 167 -26.39 -4.28 -16.46
C SER A 167 -26.33 -5.09 -15.18
N SER A 168 -25.25 -5.82 -14.96
CA SER A 168 -25.01 -6.49 -13.69
C SER A 168 -25.14 -5.46 -12.56
N PRO A 169 -25.87 -5.76 -11.47
CA PRO A 169 -26.04 -4.81 -10.38
C PRO A 169 -24.67 -4.44 -9.81
N LEU A 170 -24.50 -3.17 -9.40
CA LEU A 170 -23.28 -2.71 -8.73
C LEU A 170 -23.00 -3.61 -7.53
N GLN A 171 -21.76 -4.10 -7.42
CA GLN A 171 -21.39 -5.08 -6.40
C GLN A 171 -21.14 -4.41 -5.06
N TYR A 172 -20.52 -3.22 -5.08
CA TYR A 172 -20.10 -2.47 -3.89
C TYR A 172 -20.56 -0.99 -3.90
N PRO A 173 -21.86 -0.67 -4.10
CA PRO A 173 -22.34 0.70 -4.22
C PRO A 173 -22.22 1.54 -2.93
N GLU A 174 -22.24 0.91 -1.75
CA GLU A 174 -22.06 1.58 -0.45
C GLU A 174 -20.58 1.65 -0.02
N GLY A 175 -19.67 1.01 -0.77
CA GLY A 175 -18.30 0.75 -0.36
C GLY A 175 -18.15 -0.45 0.59
N VAL A 176 -16.97 -1.08 0.61
CA VAL A 176 -16.65 -2.19 1.51
C VAL A 176 -15.13 -2.31 1.72
N VAL A 177 -14.69 -2.87 2.85
CA VAL A 177 -13.32 -3.37 3.01
C VAL A 177 -13.33 -4.90 3.03
N LYS A 178 -12.48 -5.52 2.21
CA LYS A 178 -12.24 -6.97 2.16
C LYS A 178 -10.78 -7.28 2.48
N LYS A 179 -10.51 -8.46 3.03
CA LYS A 179 -9.15 -9.02 3.08
C LYS A 179 -8.83 -9.68 1.73
N THR A 180 -7.56 -9.73 1.33
CA THR A 180 -7.20 -10.47 0.11
C THR A 180 -7.44 -11.96 0.31
N TRP A 181 -7.94 -12.63 -0.73
CA TRP A 181 -8.01 -14.09 -0.78
C TRP A 181 -6.61 -14.69 -0.54
N ALA A 182 -6.56 -15.91 0.00
CA ALA A 182 -5.30 -16.62 0.18
C ALA A 182 -5.47 -18.13 0.00
N SER A 183 -4.50 -18.76 -0.66
CA SER A 183 -4.50 -20.20 -0.89
C SER A 183 -4.42 -20.99 0.43
N GLY A 184 -5.16 -22.09 0.50
CA GLY A 184 -5.26 -22.93 1.70
C GLY A 184 -6.08 -22.35 2.86
N PHE A 185 -6.89 -21.30 2.63
CA PHE A 185 -7.84 -20.77 3.61
C PHE A 185 -9.29 -20.82 3.09
N PRO A 186 -10.29 -21.10 3.96
CA PRO A 186 -11.69 -21.13 3.56
C PRO A 186 -12.19 -19.72 3.24
N ARG A 187 -13.04 -19.61 2.21
CA ARG A 187 -13.72 -18.35 1.86
C ARG A 187 -14.98 -18.19 2.70
N GLN A 188 -15.15 -17.03 3.34
CA GLN A 188 -16.31 -16.73 4.20
C GLN A 188 -17.14 -15.55 3.67
N GLY A 189 -16.85 -15.08 2.46
CA GLY A 189 -17.52 -13.92 1.84
C GLY A 189 -16.97 -12.56 2.30
N ASP A 190 -15.96 -12.56 3.18
CA ASP A 190 -15.23 -11.40 3.67
C ASP A 190 -13.84 -11.20 3.02
N ASP A 191 -13.45 -12.12 2.14
CA ASP A 191 -12.28 -12.05 1.27
C ASP A 191 -12.60 -11.63 -0.18
N ILE A 192 -11.57 -11.26 -0.96
CA ILE A 192 -11.69 -10.96 -2.40
C ILE A 192 -10.41 -11.33 -3.17
N LYS A 193 -10.55 -11.89 -4.37
CA LYS A 193 -9.46 -12.16 -5.33
C LYS A 193 -9.19 -10.98 -6.25
N ILE A 194 -7.97 -10.90 -6.81
CA ILE A 194 -7.63 -9.85 -7.79
C ILE A 194 -8.56 -9.88 -9.02
N GLU A 195 -8.96 -11.05 -9.51
CA GLU A 195 -9.88 -11.18 -10.66
C GLU A 195 -11.29 -10.64 -10.33
N GLU A 196 -11.71 -10.76 -9.07
CA GLU A 196 -12.99 -10.25 -8.56
C GLU A 196 -12.95 -8.73 -8.33
N VAL A 197 -11.76 -8.16 -8.07
CA VAL A 197 -11.54 -6.70 -8.08
C VAL A 197 -11.59 -6.18 -9.51
N LEU A 198 -10.83 -6.79 -10.42
CA LEU A 198 -10.62 -6.31 -11.80
C LEU A 198 -11.82 -6.50 -12.73
N GLN A 199 -12.64 -7.54 -12.53
CA GLN A 199 -13.83 -7.83 -13.34
C GLN A 199 -13.57 -7.75 -14.85
N LYS A 200 -12.60 -8.53 -15.33
CA LYS A 200 -12.01 -8.44 -16.68
C LYS A 200 -12.96 -8.59 -17.88
N SER A 201 -14.23 -8.93 -17.66
CA SER A 201 -15.25 -9.15 -18.70
C SER A 201 -15.68 -7.87 -19.43
N ASP A 202 -15.66 -6.72 -18.76
CA ASP A 202 -16.14 -5.43 -19.29
C ASP A 202 -15.22 -4.25 -18.93
N LEU A 203 -14.02 -4.52 -18.41
CA LEU A 203 -13.05 -3.50 -18.01
C LEU A 203 -12.45 -2.75 -19.23
N GLU A 204 -12.88 -1.50 -19.44
CA GLU A 204 -12.45 -0.65 -20.58
C GLU A 204 -11.07 0.00 -20.40
N LEU A 205 -10.76 0.36 -19.16
CA LEU A 205 -9.57 1.11 -18.76
C LEU A 205 -9.25 0.83 -17.29
N ALA A 206 -8.03 0.39 -17.01
CA ALA A 206 -7.45 0.31 -15.68
C ALA A 206 -6.38 1.38 -15.50
N VAL A 207 -6.59 2.30 -14.56
CA VAL A 207 -5.53 3.20 -14.06
C VAL A 207 -5.03 2.62 -12.76
N LEU A 208 -3.75 2.25 -12.71
CA LEU A 208 -3.18 1.46 -11.62
C LEU A 208 -1.97 2.17 -11.02
N SER A 209 -1.83 2.16 -9.70
CA SER A 209 -0.61 2.51 -8.98
C SER A 209 -0.20 1.37 -8.06
N SER A 210 1.11 1.13 -7.99
CA SER A 210 1.72 0.18 -7.06
C SER A 210 3.21 0.49 -6.89
N PHE A 211 3.78 -0.02 -5.80
CA PHE A 211 5.23 0.04 -5.60
C PHE A 211 5.95 -1.11 -6.32
N MET A 212 5.48 -2.35 -6.14
CA MET A 212 5.98 -3.52 -6.86
C MET A 212 4.97 -4.04 -7.88
N TRP A 213 5.49 -4.58 -8.97
CA TRP A 213 4.74 -4.98 -10.15
C TRP A 213 5.20 -6.34 -10.66
N ASP A 214 4.27 -7.26 -10.88
CA ASP A 214 4.43 -8.43 -11.73
C ASP A 214 3.45 -8.24 -12.90
N LEU A 215 3.95 -7.71 -14.02
CA LEU A 215 3.10 -7.37 -15.16
C LEU A 215 2.58 -8.60 -15.90
N ASP A 216 3.36 -9.69 -15.97
CA ASP A 216 2.91 -10.93 -16.62
C ASP A 216 1.77 -11.57 -15.83
N TRP A 217 1.90 -11.62 -14.49
CA TRP A 217 0.80 -12.00 -13.61
C TRP A 217 -0.40 -11.07 -13.78
N LEU A 218 -0.23 -9.75 -13.64
CA LEU A 218 -1.31 -8.77 -13.75
C LEU A 218 -2.07 -8.89 -15.07
N PHE A 219 -1.36 -8.96 -16.19
CA PHE A 219 -1.95 -9.09 -17.51
C PHE A 219 -2.69 -10.43 -17.69
N SER A 220 -2.21 -11.53 -17.10
CA SER A 220 -2.94 -12.80 -17.06
C SER A 220 -4.31 -12.71 -16.37
N LYS A 221 -4.50 -11.74 -15.46
CA LYS A 221 -5.76 -11.48 -14.74
C LYS A 221 -6.74 -10.58 -15.52
N THR A 222 -6.39 -10.13 -16.71
CA THR A 222 -7.18 -9.17 -17.52
C THR A 222 -7.44 -9.70 -18.94
N ASP A 223 -8.25 -8.99 -19.74
CA ASP A 223 -8.25 -9.16 -21.19
C ASP A 223 -7.45 -8.02 -21.84
N THR A 224 -6.16 -8.28 -22.10
CA THR A 224 -5.26 -7.29 -22.71
C THR A 224 -5.59 -6.94 -24.16
N ARG A 225 -6.59 -7.58 -24.79
CA ARG A 225 -7.08 -7.19 -26.13
C ARG A 225 -8.10 -6.05 -26.07
N SER A 226 -8.88 -5.96 -25.00
CA SER A 226 -9.98 -4.99 -24.84
C SER A 226 -9.66 -3.93 -23.78
N THR A 227 -9.01 -4.32 -22.67
CA THR A 227 -8.62 -3.41 -21.60
C THR A 227 -7.43 -2.53 -22.01
N ARG A 228 -7.54 -1.23 -21.76
CA ARG A 228 -6.42 -0.27 -21.79
C ARG A 228 -5.84 -0.09 -20.38
N PHE A 229 -4.57 0.23 -20.30
CA PHE A 229 -3.85 0.41 -19.05
C PHE A 229 -3.17 1.78 -18.98
N LEU A 230 -3.21 2.40 -17.81
CA LEU A 230 -2.39 3.54 -17.47
C LEU A 230 -1.70 3.24 -16.13
N LEU A 231 -0.39 2.99 -16.18
CA LEU A 231 0.40 2.58 -15.02
C LEU A 231 1.09 3.82 -14.42
N MET A 232 0.73 4.16 -13.19
CA MET A 232 1.37 5.21 -12.39
C MET A 232 2.57 4.57 -11.66
N MET A 233 3.78 4.79 -12.18
CA MET A 233 5.00 4.12 -11.75
C MET A 233 6.05 5.13 -11.29
N GLN A 234 6.84 4.81 -10.27
CA GLN A 234 8.01 5.63 -9.93
C GLN A 234 9.11 5.52 -10.99
N ALA A 235 9.66 6.65 -11.38
CA ALA A 235 10.96 6.76 -12.04
C ALA A 235 11.72 7.90 -11.34
N LYS A 236 12.84 7.59 -10.67
CA LYS A 236 13.61 8.58 -9.89
C LYS A 236 14.40 9.53 -10.78
N ASP A 237 14.82 9.03 -11.93
CA ASP A 237 15.63 9.73 -12.91
C ASP A 237 15.11 9.52 -14.34
N ASP A 238 15.62 10.38 -15.20
CA ASP A 238 15.25 10.53 -16.60
C ASP A 238 15.72 9.34 -17.48
N ALA A 239 16.70 8.54 -17.04
CA ALA A 239 17.16 7.35 -17.75
C ALA A 239 16.26 6.15 -17.44
N THR A 240 15.89 5.96 -16.18
CA THR A 240 14.88 4.98 -15.73
C THR A 240 13.52 5.26 -16.41
N LYS A 241 13.11 6.53 -16.48
CA LYS A 241 11.90 6.94 -17.21
C LYS A 241 11.95 6.53 -18.70
N ARG A 242 13.02 6.87 -19.42
CA ARG A 242 13.18 6.51 -20.84
C ARG A 242 13.28 5.00 -21.06
N GLN A 243 13.93 4.28 -20.16
CA GLN A 243 13.93 2.81 -20.17
C GLN A 243 12.51 2.28 -20.06
N TYR A 244 11.73 2.78 -19.10
CA TYR A 244 10.36 2.34 -18.88
C TYR A 244 9.44 2.65 -20.06
N GLU A 245 9.56 3.83 -20.67
CA GLU A 245 8.87 4.20 -21.91
C GLU A 245 9.26 3.29 -23.09
N SER A 246 10.54 2.94 -23.22
CA SER A 246 11.04 2.04 -24.28
C SER A 246 10.54 0.60 -24.11
N GLU A 247 10.44 0.11 -22.88
CA GLU A 247 9.93 -1.24 -22.58
C GLU A 247 8.41 -1.34 -22.83
N ALA A 248 7.66 -0.28 -22.52
CA ALA A 248 6.22 -0.20 -22.80
C ALA A 248 5.88 0.11 -24.27
N ALA A 249 6.82 0.60 -25.09
CA ALA A 249 6.55 1.10 -26.45
C ALA A 249 5.90 0.08 -27.41
N ALA A 250 6.11 -1.22 -27.20
CA ALA A 250 5.48 -2.29 -27.98
C ALA A 250 4.01 -2.55 -27.61
N LEU A 251 3.59 -2.14 -26.40
CA LEU A 251 2.28 -2.44 -25.81
C LEU A 251 1.27 -1.33 -26.15
N ARG A 252 0.61 -1.45 -27.31
CA ARG A 252 -0.32 -0.44 -27.86
C ARG A 252 -1.45 0.02 -26.91
N ASN A 253 -1.83 -0.83 -25.97
CA ASN A 253 -2.90 -0.57 -25.00
C ASN A 253 -2.38 -0.09 -23.62
N VAL A 254 -1.07 0.04 -23.42
CA VAL A 254 -0.44 0.50 -22.18
C VAL A 254 0.08 1.93 -22.33
N ARG A 255 -0.10 2.73 -21.29
CA ARG A 255 0.53 4.04 -21.12
C ARG A 255 1.14 4.14 -19.73
N LEU A 256 2.18 4.95 -19.59
CA LEU A 256 2.84 5.20 -18.32
C LEU A 256 2.56 6.63 -17.85
N CYS A 257 2.56 6.82 -16.54
CA CYS A 257 2.51 8.10 -15.87
C CYS A 257 3.53 8.06 -14.73
N PHE A 258 4.31 9.12 -14.60
CA PHE A 258 5.42 9.20 -13.66
C PHE A 258 5.16 10.36 -12.70
N PRO A 259 4.66 10.08 -11.48
CA PRO A 259 4.54 11.08 -10.43
C PRO A 259 5.90 11.75 -10.16
N PRO A 260 5.95 13.05 -9.82
CA PRO A 260 7.19 13.73 -9.50
C PRO A 260 7.98 13.03 -8.38
N MET A 261 9.24 12.70 -8.65
CA MET A 261 10.16 11.99 -7.74
C MET A 261 11.34 12.88 -7.30
N ASP A 262 11.23 14.19 -7.48
CA ASP A 262 12.33 15.14 -7.32
C ASP A 262 12.82 15.28 -5.86
N GLY A 263 14.09 15.68 -5.70
CA GLY A 263 14.69 15.96 -4.39
C GLY A 263 14.54 14.81 -3.39
N GLN A 264 13.94 15.10 -2.23
CA GLN A 264 13.80 14.20 -1.08
C GLN A 264 12.75 13.07 -1.24
N VAL A 265 12.11 12.94 -2.41
CA VAL A 265 11.10 11.89 -2.63
C VAL A 265 11.77 10.54 -2.88
N ASN A 266 11.49 9.56 -2.03
CA ASN A 266 12.10 8.22 -2.04
C ASN A 266 11.31 7.23 -2.91
N CYS A 267 9.98 7.15 -2.77
CA CYS A 267 9.17 6.14 -3.48
C CYS A 267 7.72 6.56 -3.82
N MET A 268 7.18 6.01 -4.91
CA MET A 268 5.73 5.99 -5.20
C MET A 268 5.13 4.74 -4.56
N HIS A 269 4.76 4.82 -3.28
CA HIS A 269 4.29 3.67 -2.52
C HIS A 269 2.75 3.50 -2.55
N SER A 270 2.04 4.53 -3.00
CA SER A 270 0.58 4.57 -3.14
C SER A 270 0.04 3.43 -4.02
N LYS A 271 -1.12 2.91 -3.61
CA LYS A 271 -1.76 1.73 -4.18
C LYS A 271 -3.21 2.07 -4.49
N LEU A 272 -3.50 2.27 -5.77
CA LEU A 272 -4.77 2.81 -6.25
C LEU A 272 -5.16 2.14 -7.55
N MET A 273 -6.45 1.82 -7.69
CA MET A 273 -7.04 1.32 -8.92
C MET A 273 -8.28 2.16 -9.26
N LEU A 274 -8.30 2.77 -10.44
CA LEU A 274 -9.50 3.35 -11.04
C LEU A 274 -9.86 2.47 -12.23
N LEU A 275 -10.89 1.65 -12.06
CA LEU A 275 -11.31 0.62 -12.99
C LEU A 275 -12.60 1.08 -13.66
N PHE A 276 -12.52 1.45 -14.93
CA PHE A 276 -13.66 2.00 -15.66
C PHE A 276 -14.37 0.89 -16.44
N HIS A 277 -15.64 0.68 -16.12
CA HIS A 277 -16.58 -0.21 -16.78
C HIS A 277 -17.63 0.64 -17.53
N PRO A 278 -18.48 0.05 -18.41
CA PRO A 278 -19.39 0.83 -19.24
C PRO A 278 -20.43 1.65 -18.47
N THR A 279 -20.85 1.16 -17.30
CA THR A 279 -21.93 1.73 -16.46
C THR A 279 -21.47 2.23 -15.08
N TYR A 280 -20.20 2.05 -14.70
CA TYR A 280 -19.66 2.48 -13.41
C TYR A 280 -18.13 2.62 -13.43
N VAL A 281 -17.58 3.33 -12.45
CA VAL A 281 -16.15 3.26 -12.10
C VAL A 281 -16.01 2.60 -10.74
N ARG A 282 -15.18 1.58 -10.67
CA ARG A 282 -14.75 0.98 -9.41
C ARG A 282 -13.47 1.66 -8.94
N ILE A 283 -13.49 2.19 -7.72
CA ILE A 283 -12.30 2.70 -7.05
C ILE A 283 -11.88 1.64 -6.03
N ALA A 284 -10.67 1.12 -6.15
CA ALA A 284 -10.09 0.21 -5.17
C ALA A 284 -8.77 0.74 -4.62
N VAL A 285 -8.59 0.63 -3.30
CA VAL A 285 -7.41 1.10 -2.56
C VAL A 285 -6.90 -0.03 -1.68
N PRO A 286 -5.93 -0.84 -2.17
CA PRO A 286 -5.37 -1.97 -1.43
C PRO A 286 -4.12 -1.62 -0.61
N THR A 287 -3.83 -2.44 0.40
CA THR A 287 -2.52 -2.49 1.08
C THR A 287 -1.50 -3.30 0.27
N ALA A 288 -1.99 -4.17 -0.63
CA ALA A 288 -1.23 -5.07 -1.51
C ALA A 288 -0.51 -4.37 -2.65
N ASN A 289 0.69 -4.85 -3.02
CA ASN A 289 1.27 -4.55 -4.33
C ASN A 289 0.58 -5.39 -5.43
N LEU A 290 0.92 -5.14 -6.70
CA LEU A 290 0.41 -5.89 -7.84
C LEU A 290 1.30 -7.10 -8.14
N THR A 291 1.30 -8.06 -7.22
CA THR A 291 2.04 -9.34 -7.33
C THR A 291 1.21 -10.52 -6.82
N ASN A 292 1.46 -11.72 -7.36
CA ASN A 292 0.82 -12.97 -6.91
C ASN A 292 1.02 -13.27 -5.40
N TYR A 293 2.16 -12.82 -4.85
CA TYR A 293 2.54 -12.90 -3.46
C TYR A 293 1.57 -12.16 -2.55
N ASP A 294 1.32 -10.86 -2.79
CA ASP A 294 0.48 -10.02 -1.94
C ASP A 294 -1.02 -10.34 -2.05
N TRP A 295 -1.43 -10.96 -3.16
CA TRP A 295 -2.80 -11.44 -3.40
C TRP A 295 -2.98 -12.92 -3.03
N GLY A 296 -2.06 -13.48 -2.23
CA GLY A 296 -2.22 -14.76 -1.55
C GLY A 296 -2.14 -16.01 -2.42
N GLU A 297 -1.77 -15.88 -3.70
CA GLU A 297 -1.63 -17.00 -4.65
C GLU A 297 -0.40 -17.86 -4.35
N MET A 298 0.66 -17.29 -3.76
CA MET A 298 1.82 -18.03 -3.28
C MET A 298 1.51 -18.79 -1.97
N ASN A 299 0.73 -19.87 -2.07
CA ASN A 299 0.36 -20.77 -0.96
C ASN A 299 -0.27 -20.07 0.29
N GLY A 300 -0.81 -18.86 0.09
CA GLY A 300 -1.35 -18.02 1.15
C GLY A 300 -0.32 -17.66 2.23
N VAL A 301 0.87 -17.19 1.84
CA VAL A 301 1.90 -16.69 2.78
C VAL A 301 1.65 -15.27 3.28
N MET A 302 1.02 -14.41 2.48
CA MET A 302 0.86 -12.98 2.76
C MET A 302 -0.60 -12.52 2.72
N GLU A 303 -1.00 -11.77 3.74
CA GLU A 303 -2.31 -11.15 3.93
C GLU A 303 -2.26 -9.64 3.67
N ASN A 304 -3.29 -9.13 3.01
CA ASN A 304 -3.52 -7.72 2.72
C ASN A 304 -5.01 -7.39 2.87
N SER A 305 -5.37 -6.11 2.77
CA SER A 305 -6.76 -5.64 2.68
C SER A 305 -6.96 -4.71 1.50
N VAL A 306 -8.21 -4.51 1.10
CA VAL A 306 -8.61 -3.61 0.02
C VAL A 306 -9.96 -2.96 0.33
N PHE A 307 -10.00 -1.63 0.25
CA PHE A 307 -11.25 -0.88 0.14
C PHE A 307 -11.72 -0.91 -1.31
N LEU A 308 -13.02 -1.09 -1.56
CA LEU A 308 -13.66 -0.96 -2.87
C LEU A 308 -14.92 -0.12 -2.78
N ILE A 309 -15.22 0.67 -3.82
CA ILE A 309 -16.54 1.27 -4.04
C ILE A 309 -16.87 1.35 -5.53
N ASP A 310 -18.09 0.98 -5.90
CA ASP A 310 -18.61 1.01 -7.28
C ASP A 310 -19.51 2.24 -7.47
N LEU A 311 -19.07 3.21 -8.25
CA LEU A 311 -19.75 4.49 -8.47
C LEU A 311 -20.46 4.49 -9.84
N PRO A 312 -21.80 4.54 -9.89
CA PRO A 312 -22.54 4.48 -11.16
C PRO A 312 -22.22 5.67 -12.06
N LYS A 313 -22.28 5.43 -13.37
CA LYS A 313 -22.24 6.51 -14.36
C LYS A 313 -23.48 7.41 -14.20
N ILE A 314 -23.28 8.71 -14.31
CA ILE A 314 -24.35 9.70 -14.31
C ILE A 314 -25.04 9.65 -15.68
N ASP A 315 -26.36 9.56 -15.67
CA ASP A 315 -27.18 9.71 -16.88
C ASP A 315 -27.16 11.19 -17.32
N ASP A 316 -27.06 11.47 -18.62
CA ASP A 316 -27.02 12.85 -19.18
C ASP A 316 -28.23 13.75 -18.82
N LYS A 317 -29.24 13.20 -18.12
CA LYS A 317 -30.45 13.87 -17.65
C LYS A 317 -30.45 14.18 -16.15
N LYS A 318 -29.43 13.77 -15.39
CA LYS A 318 -29.30 14.08 -13.97
C LYS A 318 -28.66 15.45 -13.75
N GLN A 319 -29.20 16.17 -12.78
CA GLN A 319 -28.66 17.43 -12.27
C GLN A 319 -27.26 17.20 -11.66
N GLU A 320 -26.41 18.23 -11.62
CA GLU A 320 -25.04 18.11 -11.08
C GLU A 320 -25.01 17.47 -9.69
N CYS A 321 -24.36 16.31 -9.57
CA CYS A 321 -24.16 15.65 -8.29
C CYS A 321 -23.17 16.46 -7.42
N PRO A 322 -23.46 16.70 -6.13
CA PRO A 322 -22.56 17.45 -5.26
C PRO A 322 -21.21 16.72 -5.10
N THR A 323 -20.11 17.46 -5.23
CA THR A 323 -18.77 16.92 -5.03
C THR A 323 -18.53 16.62 -3.55
N THR A 324 -18.04 15.42 -3.26
CA THR A 324 -17.66 15.00 -1.90
C THR A 324 -16.21 15.40 -1.57
N ALA A 325 -15.87 15.49 -0.28
CA ALA A 325 -14.48 15.69 0.15
C ALA A 325 -13.55 14.57 -0.38
N PHE A 326 -14.03 13.33 -0.44
CA PHE A 326 -13.33 12.21 -1.07
C PHE A 326 -12.97 12.50 -2.54
N TYR A 327 -13.94 12.99 -3.33
CA TYR A 327 -13.71 13.36 -4.73
C TYR A 327 -12.70 14.51 -4.87
N GLU A 328 -12.83 15.56 -4.04
CA GLU A 328 -11.90 16.71 -4.05
C GLU A 328 -10.44 16.28 -3.82
N ASP A 329 -10.20 15.43 -2.82
CA ASP A 329 -8.87 15.00 -2.42
C ASP A 329 -8.31 13.92 -3.36
N LEU A 330 -9.14 13.03 -3.90
CA LEU A 330 -8.75 12.14 -4.99
C LEU A 330 -8.30 12.94 -6.23
N VAL A 331 -9.10 13.90 -6.70
CA VAL A 331 -8.75 14.72 -7.87
C VAL A 331 -7.47 15.53 -7.64
N TYR A 332 -7.26 16.05 -6.42
CA TYR A 332 -6.04 16.76 -6.08
C TYR A 332 -4.80 15.85 -6.11
N PHE A 333 -4.90 14.65 -5.52
CA PHE A 333 -3.84 13.65 -5.58
C PHE A 333 -3.50 13.23 -7.02
N LEU A 334 -4.50 12.97 -7.85
CA LEU A 334 -4.29 12.57 -9.26
C LEU A 334 -3.65 13.70 -10.09
N LYS A 335 -4.02 14.97 -9.83
CA LYS A 335 -3.36 16.13 -10.45
C LYS A 335 -1.89 16.24 -10.01
N ALA A 336 -1.60 16.05 -8.72
CA ALA A 336 -0.24 16.04 -8.21
C ALA A 336 0.61 14.91 -8.82
N CYS A 337 0.02 13.72 -9.03
CA CYS A 337 0.65 12.61 -9.75
C CYS A 337 0.90 12.89 -11.24
N THR A 338 0.48 14.04 -11.78
CA THR A 338 0.49 14.39 -13.21
C THR A 338 -0.34 13.45 -14.10
N LEU A 339 -1.39 12.85 -13.55
CA LEU A 339 -2.30 12.00 -14.33
C LEU A 339 -2.98 12.82 -15.43
N HIS A 340 -3.01 12.28 -16.64
CA HIS A 340 -3.54 12.96 -17.83
C HIS A 340 -4.96 13.51 -17.62
N GLU A 341 -5.17 14.80 -17.90
CA GLU A 341 -6.39 15.54 -17.52
C GLU A 341 -7.69 14.90 -18.01
N ASN A 342 -7.74 14.39 -19.25
CA ASN A 342 -8.90 13.65 -19.78
C ASN A 342 -9.38 12.49 -18.89
N ILE A 343 -8.47 11.82 -18.15
CA ILE A 343 -8.82 10.73 -17.23
C ILE A 343 -9.43 11.30 -15.95
N ILE A 344 -8.85 12.37 -15.41
CA ILE A 344 -9.38 13.11 -14.26
C ILE A 344 -10.77 13.69 -14.61
N ALA A 345 -10.94 14.22 -15.81
CA ALA A 345 -12.21 14.71 -16.32
C ALA A 345 -13.25 13.58 -16.49
N LYS A 346 -12.84 12.36 -16.89
CA LYS A 346 -13.75 11.19 -16.99
C LYS A 346 -14.40 10.88 -15.64
N LEU A 347 -13.76 11.14 -14.50
CA LEU A 347 -14.35 10.94 -13.16
C LEU A 347 -15.63 11.75 -12.93
N LYS A 348 -15.78 12.93 -13.57
CA LYS A 348 -17.02 13.73 -13.50
C LYS A 348 -18.25 13.04 -14.08
N SER A 349 -18.07 11.98 -14.87
CA SER A 349 -19.19 11.20 -15.43
C SER A 349 -19.75 10.14 -14.48
N PHE A 350 -19.30 10.09 -13.22
CA PHE A 350 -19.74 9.11 -12.22
C PHE A 350 -20.25 9.78 -10.93
N ASP A 351 -21.24 9.17 -10.29
CA ASP A 351 -21.88 9.68 -9.09
C ASP A 351 -21.05 9.36 -7.85
N PHE A 352 -20.37 10.38 -7.32
CA PHE A 352 -19.56 10.25 -6.11
C PHE A 352 -20.36 10.37 -4.81
N ALA A 353 -21.69 10.56 -4.81
CA ALA A 353 -22.46 10.84 -3.59
C ALA A 353 -22.28 9.77 -2.49
N LYS A 354 -22.10 8.49 -2.86
CA LYS A 354 -21.83 7.39 -1.92
C LYS A 354 -20.47 7.47 -1.21
N THR A 355 -19.53 8.23 -1.75
CA THR A 355 -18.25 8.51 -1.07
C THR A 355 -18.36 9.51 0.09
N ALA A 356 -19.53 10.13 0.33
CA ALA A 356 -19.71 11.14 1.38
C ALA A 356 -19.48 10.62 2.82
N ASN A 357 -19.59 9.30 3.04
CA ASN A 357 -19.29 8.66 4.33
C ASN A 357 -17.79 8.33 4.49
N TYR A 358 -16.93 8.69 3.53
CA TYR A 358 -15.52 8.32 3.48
C TYR A 358 -14.66 9.56 3.21
N ALA A 359 -13.36 9.50 3.53
CA ALA A 359 -12.39 10.48 3.07
C ALA A 359 -11.20 9.79 2.39
N PHE A 360 -10.75 10.36 1.28
CA PHE A 360 -9.52 9.94 0.61
C PHE A 360 -8.33 10.67 1.25
N VAL A 361 -7.45 9.93 1.91
CA VAL A 361 -6.27 10.46 2.59
C VAL A 361 -5.03 10.13 1.78
N HIS A 362 -4.18 11.13 1.54
CA HIS A 362 -2.99 10.97 0.72
C HIS A 362 -1.75 11.61 1.33
N THR A 363 -0.60 11.05 0.95
CA THR A 363 0.70 11.74 1.05
C THR A 363 1.19 11.99 -0.37
N ILE A 364 1.59 13.23 -0.63
CA ILE A 364 2.20 13.67 -1.90
C ILE A 364 3.68 13.89 -1.58
N GLY A 365 4.57 13.27 -2.34
CA GLY A 365 6.01 13.46 -2.17
C GLY A 365 6.42 14.91 -2.40
N GLY A 366 7.35 15.43 -1.59
CA GLY A 366 7.95 16.75 -1.77
C GLY A 366 7.95 17.61 -0.52
N ALA A 367 8.06 18.93 -0.70
CA ALA A 367 7.96 19.93 0.37
C ALA A 367 6.74 20.82 0.12
N HIS A 368 5.89 20.96 1.13
CA HIS A 368 4.59 21.63 1.04
C HIS A 368 4.56 22.85 1.94
N THR A 369 4.19 24.01 1.40
CA THR A 369 4.15 25.32 2.08
C THR A 369 2.82 26.02 1.83
N GLY A 370 2.62 27.22 2.38
CA GLY A 370 1.36 27.97 2.23
C GLY A 370 0.21 27.24 2.91
N THR A 371 -0.82 26.85 2.15
CA THR A 371 -1.92 26.00 2.62
C THR A 371 -1.81 24.53 2.16
N ALA A 372 -0.79 24.17 1.36
CA ALA A 372 -0.67 22.83 0.81
C ALA A 372 -0.29 21.78 1.87
N TRP A 373 0.45 22.19 2.91
CA TRP A 373 0.85 21.31 4.01
C TRP A 373 -0.36 20.77 4.79
N GLU A 374 -1.44 21.56 4.94
CA GLU A 374 -2.68 21.16 5.62
C GLU A 374 -3.41 20.01 4.90
N ARG A 375 -3.11 19.79 3.61
CA ARG A 375 -3.88 18.91 2.74
C ARG A 375 -3.36 17.49 2.66
N THR A 376 -2.10 17.24 3.07
CA THR A 376 -1.40 15.98 2.76
C THR A 376 -0.66 15.44 3.99
N GLY A 377 -0.29 14.15 3.98
CA GLY A 377 0.37 13.51 5.13
C GLY A 377 -0.51 13.48 6.39
N TYR A 378 0.09 13.51 7.58
CA TYR A 378 -0.67 13.48 8.83
C TYR A 378 -1.50 14.75 9.07
N CYS A 379 -1.06 15.90 8.54
CA CYS A 379 -1.86 17.13 8.53
C CYS A 379 -3.14 16.93 7.69
N GLY A 380 -3.00 16.29 6.52
CA GLY A 380 -4.11 15.86 5.68
C GLY A 380 -5.04 14.84 6.35
N LEU A 381 -4.51 13.91 7.15
CA LEU A 381 -5.28 12.99 7.99
C LEU A 381 -6.15 13.77 9.00
N GLY A 382 -5.57 14.69 9.76
CA GLY A 382 -6.31 15.51 10.72
C GLY A 382 -7.40 16.35 10.08
N ARG A 383 -7.10 16.98 8.93
CA ARG A 383 -8.08 17.71 8.12
C ARG A 383 -9.19 16.80 7.56
N ALA A 384 -8.91 15.52 7.26
CA ALA A 384 -9.91 14.55 6.82
C ALA A 384 -10.83 14.12 7.98
N VAL A 385 -10.26 13.84 9.16
CA VAL A 385 -11.01 13.58 10.40
C VAL A 385 -11.92 14.76 10.74
N GLU A 386 -11.43 16.00 10.65
CA GLU A 386 -12.24 17.22 10.78
C GLU A 386 -13.41 17.26 9.79
N ARG A 387 -13.12 17.14 8.49
CA ARG A 387 -14.13 17.24 7.42
C ARG A 387 -15.23 16.17 7.50
N MET A 388 -14.94 15.02 8.09
CA MET A 388 -15.92 13.95 8.35
C MET A 388 -16.75 14.17 9.62
N GLY A 389 -16.52 15.24 10.39
CA GLY A 389 -17.17 15.46 11.68
C GLY A 389 -16.65 14.53 12.78
N LEU A 390 -15.43 14.02 12.64
CA LEU A 390 -14.81 13.04 13.54
C LEU A 390 -13.82 13.68 14.54
N ARG A 391 -13.77 15.02 14.66
CA ARG A 391 -12.99 15.68 15.70
C ARG A 391 -13.48 15.23 17.08
N THR A 392 -12.54 14.94 17.98
CA THR A 392 -12.84 14.72 19.39
C THR A 392 -11.70 15.21 20.28
N SER A 393 -12.03 15.76 21.44
CA SER A 393 -11.07 16.04 22.52
C SER A 393 -10.94 14.89 23.52
N LYS A 394 -11.68 13.81 23.31
CA LYS A 394 -11.66 12.62 24.17
C LYS A 394 -10.44 11.75 23.84
N PRO A 395 -9.89 11.01 24.83
CA PRO A 395 -8.79 10.08 24.56
C PRO A 395 -9.16 9.04 23.50
N LEU A 396 -8.15 8.61 22.76
CA LEU A 396 -8.26 7.59 21.73
C LEU A 396 -7.54 6.31 22.16
N ASN A 397 -8.00 5.18 21.65
CA ASN A 397 -7.25 3.92 21.63
C ASN A 397 -6.93 3.62 20.17
N ILE A 398 -5.64 3.53 19.87
CA ILE A 398 -5.07 3.36 18.54
C ILE A 398 -4.40 1.99 18.46
N ASP A 399 -4.87 1.18 17.52
CA ASP A 399 -4.27 -0.10 17.15
C ASP A 399 -3.81 0.03 15.68
N PHE A 400 -2.50 0.10 15.41
CA PHE A 400 -1.95 0.29 14.06
C PHE A 400 -1.18 -0.96 13.59
N VAL A 401 -1.72 -1.67 12.60
CA VAL A 401 -1.04 -2.75 11.87
C VAL A 401 -0.18 -2.15 10.76
N THR A 402 1.10 -2.52 10.71
CA THR A 402 2.00 -2.08 9.65
C THR A 402 3.07 -3.13 9.34
N SER A 403 3.55 -3.16 8.09
CA SER A 403 4.62 -4.07 7.67
C SER A 403 5.98 -3.37 7.54
N SER A 404 6.08 -2.08 7.86
CA SER A 404 7.38 -1.42 7.96
C SER A 404 7.35 -0.31 9.01
N LEU A 405 8.47 -0.15 9.72
CA LEU A 405 8.63 0.80 10.82
C LEU A 405 9.86 1.66 10.58
N GLY A 406 9.68 2.99 10.61
CA GLY A 406 10.79 3.95 10.60
C GLY A 406 11.38 4.15 11.99
N SER A 407 12.17 5.21 12.16
CA SER A 407 12.70 5.60 13.48
C SER A 407 11.63 6.31 14.32
N LEU A 408 10.70 5.53 14.89
CA LEU A 408 9.61 6.07 15.72
C LEU A 408 10.15 6.94 16.88
N SER A 409 9.46 8.05 17.11
CA SER A 409 9.72 8.96 18.22
C SER A 409 8.41 9.35 18.92
N ASP A 410 8.50 9.76 20.19
CA ASP A 410 7.35 10.26 20.96
C ASP A 410 6.62 11.42 20.28
N ASP A 411 7.37 12.32 19.62
CA ASP A 411 6.83 13.47 18.89
C ASP A 411 6.04 13.03 17.64
N PHE A 412 6.56 12.05 16.89
CA PHE A 412 5.86 11.51 15.72
C PHE A 412 4.60 10.75 16.13
N LEU A 413 4.65 9.92 17.18
CA LEU A 413 3.45 9.23 17.68
C LEU A 413 2.41 10.20 18.24
N ARG A 414 2.83 11.26 18.95
CA ARG A 414 1.94 12.35 19.37
C ARG A 414 1.29 13.04 18.17
N SER A 415 2.05 13.28 17.09
CA SER A 415 1.53 13.88 15.86
C SER A 415 0.44 13.03 15.19
N ILE A 416 0.64 11.70 15.09
CA ILE A 416 -0.37 10.78 14.53
C ILE A 416 -1.60 10.66 15.46
N TYR A 417 -1.40 10.65 16.78
CA TYR A 417 -2.50 10.62 17.75
C TYR A 417 -3.35 11.90 17.69
N LEU A 418 -2.72 13.07 17.67
CA LEU A 418 -3.39 14.37 17.52
C LEU A 418 -4.10 14.50 16.16
N ALA A 419 -3.49 14.06 15.06
CA ALA A 419 -4.15 13.99 13.76
C ALA A 419 -5.38 13.05 13.80
N SER A 420 -5.31 11.97 14.55
CA SER A 420 -6.47 11.08 14.77
C SER A 420 -7.58 11.71 15.63
N GLN A 421 -7.29 12.78 16.38
CA GLN A 421 -8.28 13.64 17.04
C GLN A 421 -8.80 14.78 16.15
N GLY A 422 -8.24 14.94 14.94
CA GLY A 422 -8.55 16.02 13.99
C GLY A 422 -7.61 17.23 14.07
N ASP A 423 -6.52 17.20 14.85
CA ASP A 423 -5.54 18.29 14.87
C ASP A 423 -4.86 18.48 13.51
N SER A 424 -4.60 19.72 13.11
CA SER A 424 -3.90 20.02 11.84
C SER A 424 -2.40 19.67 11.87
N GLY A 425 -1.84 19.35 13.04
CA GLY A 425 -0.41 19.18 13.29
C GLY A 425 0.24 20.41 13.95
N ILE A 426 -0.50 21.51 14.11
CA ILE A 426 -0.02 22.74 14.75
C ILE A 426 0.15 22.55 16.27
N THR A 427 -0.63 21.69 16.92
CA THR A 427 -0.49 21.43 18.37
C THR A 427 0.86 20.80 18.68
N ASP A 428 1.28 19.77 17.93
CA ASP A 428 2.61 19.16 18.09
C ASP A 428 3.74 20.13 17.71
N LEU A 429 3.60 20.85 16.58
CA LEU A 429 4.60 21.83 16.15
C LEU A 429 4.79 22.94 17.20
N THR A 430 3.70 23.40 17.82
CA THR A 430 3.72 24.34 18.94
C THR A 430 4.53 23.78 20.11
N LEU A 431 4.25 22.55 20.54
CA LEU A 431 4.93 21.91 21.66
C LEU A 431 6.44 21.73 21.41
N ARG A 432 6.84 21.37 20.19
CA ARG A 432 8.26 21.19 19.82
C ARG A 432 9.04 22.49 19.62
N THR A 433 8.37 23.62 19.39
CA THR A 433 9.04 24.90 19.05
C THR A 433 8.91 25.96 20.14
N SER A 434 7.97 25.80 21.09
CA SER A 434 7.80 26.70 22.21
C SER A 434 8.97 26.63 23.20
N LYS A 435 9.34 27.79 23.74
CA LYS A 435 10.26 27.93 24.88
C LYS A 435 9.52 28.23 26.21
N THR A 436 8.20 28.36 26.18
CA THR A 436 7.37 28.64 27.36
C THR A 436 6.49 27.45 27.72
N SER A 437 6.18 27.32 29.00
CA SER A 437 5.21 26.36 29.54
C SER A 437 4.16 27.11 30.38
N PRO A 438 2.86 27.06 30.03
CA PRO A 438 2.31 26.46 28.82
C PRO A 438 2.81 27.16 27.53
N ALA A 439 2.71 26.44 26.41
CA ALA A 439 3.07 26.95 25.09
C ALA A 439 1.92 27.81 24.52
N ARG A 440 2.24 28.84 23.73
CA ARG A 440 1.23 29.62 22.99
C ARG A 440 1.02 28.98 21.62
N HIS A 441 -0.23 28.69 21.25
CA HIS A 441 -0.55 28.03 19.98
C HIS A 441 -0.14 28.91 18.78
N LEU A 442 0.58 28.32 17.82
CA LEU A 442 1.27 29.08 16.76
C LEU A 442 0.32 29.90 15.86
N THR A 443 -0.90 29.43 15.62
CA THR A 443 -1.91 30.14 14.80
C THR A 443 -2.95 30.90 15.63
N ASP A 444 -2.97 30.70 16.95
CA ASP A 444 -3.82 31.45 17.89
C ASP A 444 -3.08 31.66 19.22
N PRO A 445 -2.33 32.76 19.37
CA PRO A 445 -1.55 33.03 20.59
C PRO A 445 -2.39 33.21 21.86
N THR A 446 -3.72 33.27 21.77
CA THR A 446 -4.62 33.32 22.94
C THR A 446 -4.87 31.92 23.52
N THR A 447 -4.79 30.88 22.69
CA THR A 447 -4.88 29.48 23.11
C THR A 447 -3.55 29.01 23.69
N LEU A 448 -3.61 28.44 24.90
CA LEU A 448 -2.47 27.87 25.61
C LEU A 448 -2.49 26.34 25.53
N VAL A 449 -1.39 25.75 25.06
CA VAL A 449 -1.20 24.29 24.96
C VAL A 449 -0.35 23.83 26.14
N ALA A 450 -0.86 22.88 26.93
CA ALA A 450 -0.11 22.29 28.03
C ALA A 450 0.93 21.28 27.52
N HIS A 451 2.10 21.20 28.15
CA HIS A 451 3.16 20.28 27.72
C HIS A 451 2.76 18.78 27.78
N HIS A 452 1.73 18.45 28.56
CA HIS A 452 1.16 17.10 28.66
C HIS A 452 -0.02 16.86 27.70
N THR A 453 -0.35 17.79 26.79
CA THR A 453 -1.40 17.56 25.79
C THR A 453 -1.11 16.31 24.97
N ALA A 454 -2.12 15.44 24.86
CA ALA A 454 -2.05 14.10 24.26
C ALA A 454 -1.08 13.10 24.94
N SER A 455 -0.49 13.39 26.10
CA SER A 455 0.47 12.47 26.73
C SER A 455 -0.12 11.11 27.11
N GLU A 456 -1.45 11.03 27.24
CA GLU A 456 -2.16 9.79 27.54
C GLU A 456 -2.01 8.72 26.46
N TRP A 457 -1.55 9.05 25.23
CA TRP A 457 -1.25 8.02 24.22
C TRP A 457 -0.25 6.96 24.73
N LYS A 458 0.61 7.34 25.67
CA LYS A 458 1.63 6.49 26.31
C LYS A 458 1.05 5.46 27.28
N ASP A 459 -0.18 5.67 27.77
CA ASP A 459 -0.84 4.82 28.78
C ASP A 459 -1.48 3.57 28.13
N ASP A 460 -0.70 2.83 27.34
CA ASP A 460 -1.12 1.70 26.49
C ASP A 460 -2.26 2.06 25.48
N ARG A 461 -2.36 3.34 25.12
CA ARG A 461 -3.36 3.84 24.18
C ARG A 461 -2.89 3.84 22.72
N PHE A 462 -1.58 3.84 22.45
CA PHE A 462 -1.03 3.65 21.10
C PHE A 462 -0.32 2.30 21.02
N ARG A 463 -0.83 1.39 20.18
CA ARG A 463 -0.34 0.02 19.99
C ARG A 463 0.03 -0.21 18.54
N VAL A 464 1.24 -0.69 18.29
CA VAL A 464 1.80 -0.88 16.95
C VAL A 464 2.09 -2.36 16.73
N TYR A 465 1.35 -2.98 15.81
CA TYR A 465 1.43 -4.40 15.53
C TYR A 465 2.41 -4.63 14.38
N PHE A 466 3.58 -5.19 14.73
CA PHE A 466 4.64 -5.61 13.82
C PHE A 466 5.11 -7.03 14.23
N PRO A 467 5.47 -7.94 13.31
CA PRO A 467 5.74 -9.33 13.66
C PRO A 467 7.12 -9.53 14.32
N SER A 468 7.20 -10.46 15.28
CA SER A 468 8.45 -10.90 15.87
C SER A 468 9.21 -11.88 14.97
N HIS A 469 10.50 -12.09 15.25
CA HIS A 469 11.28 -13.15 14.60
C HIS A 469 10.65 -14.54 14.78
N ALA A 470 10.03 -14.81 15.93
CA ALA A 470 9.32 -16.07 16.17
C ALA A 470 8.07 -16.21 15.30
N THR A 471 7.32 -15.12 15.12
CA THR A 471 6.14 -15.07 14.23
C THR A 471 6.53 -15.27 12.75
N VAL A 472 7.64 -14.67 12.31
CA VAL A 472 8.18 -14.89 10.95
C VAL A 472 8.66 -16.32 10.76
N ALA A 473 9.45 -16.86 11.69
CA ALA A 473 9.94 -18.24 11.62
C ALA A 473 8.81 -19.29 11.66
N ALA A 474 7.69 -19.01 12.35
CA ALA A 474 6.52 -19.89 12.41
C ALA A 474 5.50 -19.68 11.26
N SER A 475 5.76 -18.74 10.34
CA SER A 475 4.91 -18.51 9.17
C SER A 475 5.09 -19.57 8.08
N LYS A 476 4.10 -19.74 7.20
CA LYS A 476 4.12 -20.73 6.11
C LYS A 476 5.31 -20.58 5.16
N GLY A 477 5.80 -19.35 4.96
CA GLY A 477 6.93 -19.05 4.06
C GLY A 477 8.26 -18.82 4.78
N GLY A 478 8.24 -18.70 6.12
CA GLY A 478 9.42 -18.37 6.92
C GLY A 478 10.04 -16.99 6.56
N PRO A 479 11.31 -16.78 6.95
CA PRO A 479 12.14 -15.62 6.55
C PRO A 479 12.09 -15.28 5.05
N ASN A 480 12.07 -16.29 4.18
CA ASN A 480 12.06 -16.12 2.72
C ASN A 480 10.79 -15.44 2.18
N CYS A 481 9.74 -15.31 2.98
CA CYS A 481 8.52 -14.58 2.66
C CYS A 481 8.30 -13.37 3.60
N ALA A 482 9.38 -12.81 4.16
CA ALA A 482 9.35 -11.60 4.97
C ALA A 482 10.07 -10.40 4.31
N GLY A 483 10.45 -10.50 3.02
CA GLY A 483 11.15 -9.43 2.28
C GLY A 483 10.35 -8.12 2.10
N THR A 484 9.05 -8.13 2.41
CA THR A 484 8.17 -6.94 2.44
C THR A 484 7.85 -6.48 3.87
N VAL A 485 8.55 -7.04 4.86
CA VAL A 485 8.38 -6.75 6.30
C VAL A 485 9.67 -6.06 6.79
N CYS A 486 9.70 -4.73 6.71
CA CYS A 486 10.96 -3.96 6.79
C CYS A 486 11.07 -3.13 8.07
N PHE A 487 11.93 -3.56 9.00
CA PHE A 487 12.35 -2.78 10.17
C PHE A 487 13.86 -3.00 10.43
N GLN A 488 14.54 -1.99 10.98
CA GLN A 488 15.99 -2.01 11.24
C GLN A 488 16.27 -2.07 12.75
N SER A 489 17.18 -2.96 13.15
CA SER A 489 17.62 -3.12 14.53
C SER A 489 18.13 -1.83 15.14
N ARG A 490 18.95 -1.04 14.42
CA ARG A 490 19.47 0.26 14.89
C ARG A 490 18.39 1.23 15.37
N TRP A 491 17.19 1.20 14.78
CA TRP A 491 16.07 2.04 15.24
C TRP A 491 15.45 1.45 16.50
N TYR A 492 15.18 0.14 16.52
CA TYR A 492 14.67 -0.55 17.71
C TYR A 492 15.63 -0.47 18.91
N GLU A 493 16.94 -0.42 18.68
CA GLU A 493 17.99 -0.34 19.70
C GLU A 493 18.29 1.11 20.12
N GLY A 494 17.82 2.10 19.37
CA GLY A 494 17.91 3.52 19.72
C GLY A 494 17.25 3.86 21.07
N ALA A 495 17.91 4.68 21.90
CA ALA A 495 17.43 5.00 23.24
C ALA A 495 16.05 5.70 23.26
N LYS A 496 15.75 6.49 22.22
CA LYS A 496 14.50 7.25 22.08
C LYS A 496 13.34 6.46 21.44
N PHE A 497 13.58 5.23 20.98
CA PHE A 497 12.53 4.44 20.32
C PHE A 497 11.47 3.99 21.35
N PRO A 498 10.17 4.26 21.13
CA PRO A 498 9.10 4.00 22.09
C PRO A 498 8.69 2.51 22.12
N ARG A 499 9.61 1.61 22.49
CA ARG A 499 9.42 0.14 22.45
C ARG A 499 8.13 -0.35 23.12
N HIS A 500 7.66 0.36 24.14
CA HIS A 500 6.44 0.06 24.89
C HIS A 500 5.17 0.02 24.03
N VAL A 501 5.16 0.62 22.82
CA VAL A 501 4.01 0.55 21.90
C VAL A 501 3.97 -0.72 21.06
N LEU A 502 5.09 -1.45 20.91
CA LEU A 502 5.15 -2.60 20.00
C LEU A 502 4.39 -3.82 20.53
N ARG A 503 3.61 -4.46 19.66
CA ARG A 503 2.89 -5.71 19.90
C ARG A 503 3.24 -6.71 18.79
N ASP A 504 3.41 -7.99 19.12
CA ASP A 504 3.68 -9.05 18.16
C ASP A 504 2.45 -9.27 17.25
N CYS A 505 2.67 -9.26 15.94
CA CYS A 505 1.63 -9.22 14.91
C CYS A 505 1.34 -10.62 14.35
N GLU A 506 0.62 -11.44 15.14
CA GLU A 506 0.12 -12.74 14.70
C GLU A 506 -1.17 -12.58 13.88
N SER A 507 -1.25 -13.11 12.65
CA SER A 507 -2.50 -13.12 11.86
C SER A 507 -3.55 -14.05 12.47
N GLN A 508 -4.83 -13.70 12.31
CA GLN A 508 -5.95 -14.59 12.57
C GLN A 508 -5.95 -15.80 11.61
N ARG A 509 -5.49 -15.60 10.37
CA ARG A 509 -5.21 -16.67 9.41
C ARG A 509 -3.88 -17.33 9.75
N ARG A 510 -3.93 -18.36 10.60
CA ARG A 510 -2.76 -19.05 11.16
C ARG A 510 -1.68 -19.34 10.11
N GLY A 511 -0.48 -18.82 10.34
CA GLY A 511 0.70 -19.01 9.49
C GLY A 511 0.86 -17.99 8.36
N MET A 512 -0.05 -17.02 8.21
CA MET A 512 0.15 -15.87 7.33
C MET A 512 0.98 -14.78 7.99
N LEU A 513 1.82 -14.11 7.20
CA LEU A 513 2.32 -12.76 7.50
C LEU A 513 1.34 -11.72 6.95
N MET A 514 1.50 -10.47 7.38
CA MET A 514 0.64 -9.35 6.99
C MET A 514 1.46 -8.24 6.33
N HIS A 515 1.02 -7.80 5.16
CA HIS A 515 1.51 -6.62 4.46
C HIS A 515 0.47 -5.47 4.55
N ASN A 516 -0.50 -5.59 5.46
CA ASN A 516 -1.47 -4.55 5.79
C ASN A 516 -0.81 -3.26 6.31
N LYS A 517 -1.45 -2.12 6.02
CA LYS A 517 -1.25 -0.86 6.73
C LYS A 517 -2.62 -0.31 7.11
N ILE A 518 -3.02 -0.56 8.35
CA ILE A 518 -4.37 -0.23 8.84
C ILE A 518 -4.27 0.36 10.24
N LEU A 519 -4.69 1.61 10.37
CA LEU A 519 -4.76 2.36 11.61
C LEU A 519 -6.22 2.32 12.09
N TYR A 520 -6.51 1.58 13.15
CA TYR A 520 -7.82 1.55 13.80
C TYR A 520 -7.85 2.53 14.98
N VAL A 521 -8.91 3.33 15.07
CA VAL A 521 -9.07 4.37 16.10
C VAL A 521 -10.41 4.20 16.80
N ARG A 522 -10.35 4.09 18.13
CA ARG A 522 -11.50 3.92 19.03
C ARG A 522 -11.49 5.02 20.09
N PRO A 523 -12.29 6.10 19.96
CA PRO A 523 -12.43 7.09 21.02
C PRO A 523 -13.09 6.46 22.26
N ASP A 524 -12.71 6.92 23.45
CA ASP A 524 -13.33 6.48 24.72
C ASP A 524 -14.84 6.80 24.78
N GLU A 525 -15.27 7.84 24.07
CA GLU A 525 -16.68 8.22 23.91
C GLU A 525 -17.06 8.27 22.42
N PRO A 526 -18.22 7.73 22.01
CA PRO A 526 -18.70 7.79 20.63
C PRO A 526 -18.93 9.24 20.16
N ILE A 527 -18.62 9.51 18.89
CA ILE A 527 -18.65 10.86 18.31
C ILE A 527 -20.02 11.12 17.64
N PRO A 528 -20.83 12.09 18.10
CA PRO A 528 -22.13 12.41 17.48
C PRO A 528 -21.96 13.16 16.16
N LEU A 529 -22.64 12.72 15.09
CA LEU A 529 -22.54 13.31 13.75
C LEU A 529 -23.70 14.29 13.47
N ALA A 530 -23.75 15.39 14.21
CA ALA A 530 -24.71 16.48 13.98
C ALA A 530 -24.07 17.65 13.20
N PRO A 531 -24.81 18.40 12.36
CA PRO A 531 -26.26 18.37 12.14
C PRO A 531 -26.64 17.90 10.71
N GLN A 532 -26.26 16.69 10.29
CA GLN A 532 -26.56 16.17 8.94
C GLN A 532 -27.91 15.42 8.83
N GLY A 533 -28.91 15.79 9.64
CA GLY A 533 -30.28 15.22 9.59
C GLY A 533 -30.40 13.72 9.97
N LYS A 534 -29.28 13.04 10.21
CA LYS A 534 -29.22 11.67 10.71
C LYS A 534 -28.77 11.73 12.17
N ASN A 535 -29.50 11.05 13.06
CA ASN A 535 -29.10 10.93 14.46
C ASN A 535 -27.95 9.91 14.62
N GLN A 536 -26.91 10.02 13.79
CA GLN A 536 -25.85 9.02 13.65
C GLN A 536 -24.70 9.29 14.61
N VAL A 537 -24.04 8.20 15.01
CA VAL A 537 -22.91 8.22 15.93
C VAL A 537 -21.79 7.40 15.34
N CYS A 538 -20.58 7.96 15.27
CA CYS A 538 -19.38 7.23 14.90
C CYS A 538 -18.77 6.60 16.16
N ARG A 539 -18.69 5.27 16.20
CA ARG A 539 -18.12 4.52 17.33
C ARG A 539 -16.60 4.42 17.27
N ALA A 540 -16.07 4.30 16.06
CA ALA A 540 -14.69 4.07 15.73
C ALA A 540 -14.49 4.34 14.24
N TRP A 541 -13.26 4.48 13.78
CA TRP A 541 -12.96 4.57 12.36
C TRP A 541 -11.58 3.96 12.07
N ALA A 542 -11.33 3.59 10.82
CA ALA A 542 -10.02 3.10 10.41
C ALA A 542 -9.53 3.75 9.11
N TYR A 543 -8.23 4.00 9.03
CA TYR A 543 -7.54 4.25 7.76
C TYR A 543 -7.10 2.92 7.16
N VAL A 544 -7.43 2.67 5.89
CA VAL A 544 -6.96 1.51 5.11
C VAL A 544 -6.21 2.03 3.88
N GLY A 545 -4.94 1.68 3.70
CA GLY A 545 -4.15 2.17 2.57
C GLY A 545 -2.70 1.70 2.51
N SER A 546 -1.83 2.52 1.92
CA SER A 546 -0.43 2.18 1.70
C SER A 546 0.53 2.67 2.80
N ALA A 547 0.16 3.70 3.57
CA ALA A 547 1.09 4.38 4.47
C ALA A 547 1.52 3.54 5.68
N ASN A 548 2.79 3.13 5.71
CA ASN A 548 3.42 2.53 6.88
C ASN A 548 3.58 3.56 8.03
N LEU A 549 3.89 3.10 9.25
CA LEU A 549 4.12 4.02 10.37
C LEU A 549 5.56 4.56 10.32
N SER A 550 5.76 5.67 9.59
CA SER A 550 7.03 6.40 9.49
C SER A 550 6.84 7.87 9.11
N GLU A 551 7.80 8.73 9.45
CA GLU A 551 7.82 10.12 9.00
C GLU A 551 7.97 10.22 7.47
N SER A 552 8.63 9.26 6.82
CA SER A 552 8.73 9.21 5.35
C SER A 552 7.35 9.05 4.68
N ALA A 553 6.45 8.24 5.27
CA ALA A 553 5.10 7.98 4.76
C ALA A 553 4.05 9.05 5.13
N TRP A 554 4.14 9.63 6.34
CA TRP A 554 3.15 10.61 6.84
C TRP A 554 3.63 12.06 6.81
N GLY A 555 4.93 12.28 6.60
CA GLY A 555 5.58 13.58 6.59
C GLY A 555 5.93 14.12 7.97
N ARG A 556 6.82 15.14 7.99
CA ARG A 556 7.24 15.87 9.19
C ARG A 556 6.97 17.37 9.02
N LEU A 557 6.11 17.95 9.87
CA LEU A 557 5.85 19.39 9.89
C LEU A 557 6.95 20.11 10.68
N VAL A 558 7.52 21.15 10.08
CA VAL A 558 8.57 21.99 10.66
C VAL A 558 8.26 23.47 10.40
N LEU A 559 8.88 24.37 11.16
CA LEU A 559 8.96 25.77 10.76
C LEU A 559 10.07 25.93 9.71
N ASP A 560 9.74 26.54 8.58
CA ASP A 560 10.72 26.87 7.56
C ASP A 560 11.76 27.86 8.10
N ARG A 561 13.05 27.57 7.87
CA ARG A 561 14.16 28.33 8.47
C ARG A 561 14.13 29.81 8.07
N THR A 562 13.67 30.14 6.85
CA THR A 562 13.67 31.50 6.30
C THR A 562 12.36 32.22 6.59
N THR A 563 11.22 31.65 6.18
CA THR A 563 9.90 32.30 6.25
C THR A 563 9.23 32.21 7.62
N LYS A 564 9.72 31.32 8.50
CA LYS A 564 9.12 30.94 9.79
C LYS A 564 7.67 30.44 9.69
N GLN A 565 7.22 30.08 8.49
CA GLN A 565 5.90 29.47 8.26
C GLN A 565 5.97 27.94 8.37
N PRO A 566 4.86 27.25 8.66
CA PRO A 566 4.80 25.79 8.60
C PRO A 566 5.16 25.26 7.20
N LYS A 567 5.96 24.18 7.18
CA LYS A 567 6.35 23.42 5.99
C LYS A 567 6.31 21.93 6.31
N LEU A 568 5.55 21.16 5.53
CA LEU A 568 5.49 19.70 5.65
C LEU A 568 6.42 19.07 4.62
N ASN A 569 7.33 18.21 5.07
CA ASN A 569 8.21 17.44 4.19
C ASN A 569 7.73 15.99 4.16
N CYS A 570 7.47 15.48 2.95
CA CYS A 570 7.02 14.10 2.72
C CYS A 570 8.01 13.40 1.78
N ARG A 571 8.50 12.21 2.16
CA ARG A 571 9.42 11.44 1.31
C ARG A 571 8.71 10.42 0.42
N ASN A 572 7.52 9.95 0.80
CA ASN A 572 6.79 8.95 0.02
C ASN A 572 5.52 9.57 -0.56
N TRP A 573 5.07 9.00 -1.69
CA TRP A 573 3.67 9.11 -2.10
C TRP A 573 2.87 7.96 -1.51
N GLU A 574 1.74 8.25 -0.88
CA GLU A 574 0.87 7.27 -0.22
C GLU A 574 -0.61 7.61 -0.48
N CYS A 575 -1.50 6.61 -0.41
CA CYS A 575 -2.94 6.84 -0.43
C CYS A 575 -3.70 5.81 0.42
N GLY A 576 -4.88 6.20 0.91
CA GLY A 576 -5.77 5.37 1.70
C GLY A 576 -7.15 5.99 1.88
N VAL A 577 -8.03 5.30 2.60
CA VAL A 577 -9.42 5.71 2.83
C VAL A 577 -9.74 5.65 4.32
N LEU A 578 -10.38 6.69 4.85
CA LEU A 578 -11.02 6.66 6.17
C LEU A 578 -12.40 6.02 6.07
N VAL A 579 -12.62 4.98 6.88
CA VAL A 579 -13.84 4.17 6.94
C VAL A 579 -14.41 4.26 8.36
N PRO A 580 -15.58 4.91 8.57
CA PRO A 580 -16.21 5.03 9.88
C PRO A 580 -17.12 3.86 10.21
N VAL A 581 -17.17 3.49 11.49
CA VAL A 581 -18.16 2.57 12.08
C VAL A 581 -19.35 3.39 12.55
N LEU A 582 -20.39 3.45 11.72
CA LEU A 582 -21.59 4.24 11.97
C LEU A 582 -22.69 3.42 12.64
N GLU A 583 -23.14 3.85 13.82
CA GLU A 583 -24.35 3.32 14.46
C GLU A 583 -25.57 4.20 14.15
N ASN A 584 -26.69 3.55 13.82
CA ASN A 584 -28.02 4.13 13.87
C ASN A 584 -28.62 3.81 15.26
N PRO A 585 -29.07 4.79 16.08
CA PRO A 585 -29.58 4.53 17.44
C PRO A 585 -30.81 3.62 17.55
N ARG A 586 -31.43 3.24 16.42
CA ARG A 586 -32.68 2.46 16.37
C ARG A 586 -32.48 0.94 16.39
N THR A 587 -31.26 0.41 16.34
CA THR A 587 -31.01 -1.05 16.30
C THR A 587 -30.79 -1.72 17.66
N LYS A 588 -31.00 -1.01 18.78
CA LYS A 588 -30.88 -1.56 20.15
C LYS A 588 -32.15 -2.25 20.70
N SER A 589 -33.11 -2.63 19.86
CA SER A 589 -34.40 -3.21 20.29
C SER A 589 -34.55 -4.73 20.16
N ASP A 590 -33.76 -5.43 19.32
CA ASP A 590 -34.07 -6.82 18.91
C ASP A 590 -33.02 -7.86 19.33
N ALA A 591 -32.24 -7.58 20.38
CA ALA A 591 -31.33 -8.53 21.03
C ALA A 591 -31.72 -8.75 22.51
N GLY A 592 -32.97 -9.16 22.74
CA GLY A 592 -33.55 -9.28 24.08
C GLY A 592 -34.81 -10.14 24.14
N GLY A 593 -34.80 -11.32 23.49
CA GLY A 593 -35.95 -12.21 23.38
C GLY A 593 -35.74 -13.57 24.08
N ASN A 594 -36.53 -13.81 25.12
CA ASN A 594 -36.87 -15.11 25.72
C ASN A 594 -35.76 -15.97 26.37
N SER A 595 -35.64 -15.87 27.70
CA SER A 595 -35.77 -17.06 28.55
C SER A 595 -36.54 -16.71 29.83
N SER A 596 -37.64 -17.42 30.06
CA SER A 596 -38.59 -17.14 31.13
C SER A 596 -38.18 -17.78 32.46
N SER A 597 -38.25 -16.98 33.52
CA SER A 597 -38.47 -17.34 34.93
C SER A 597 -38.56 -18.83 35.32
N SER A 598 -37.69 -19.24 36.23
CA SER A 598 -38.10 -20.08 37.38
C SER A 598 -37.36 -19.61 38.63
N SER A 599 -38.11 -19.19 39.65
CA SER A 599 -37.59 -18.73 40.93
C SER A 599 -37.59 -19.87 41.96
N SER A 600 -36.50 -19.98 42.72
CA SER A 600 -36.51 -20.62 44.04
C SER A 600 -35.44 -19.96 44.94
N SER A 601 -35.68 -20.02 46.24
CA SER A 601 -35.19 -19.06 47.23
C SER A 601 -33.99 -19.52 48.07
N SER A 602 -33.30 -18.54 48.67
CA SER A 602 -32.49 -18.63 49.93
C SER A 602 -31.29 -19.60 49.94
N THR A 603 -30.10 -19.19 50.38
CA THR A 603 -29.82 -18.92 51.80
C THR A 603 -28.55 -18.07 51.98
N SER A 604 -28.46 -17.30 53.06
CA SER A 604 -27.34 -16.44 53.45
C SER A 604 -26.30 -17.15 54.33
N SER A 605 -25.00 -16.84 54.18
CA SER A 605 -24.07 -16.77 55.33
C SER A 605 -22.68 -16.19 55.02
N SER A 606 -22.25 -15.29 55.92
CA SER A 606 -20.87 -15.00 56.39
C SER A 606 -19.75 -14.61 55.41
N ALA A 607 -19.18 -13.42 55.67
CA ALA A 607 -17.93 -12.94 55.11
C ALA A 607 -16.68 -13.55 55.79
N SER A 608 -15.56 -13.57 55.08
CA SER A 608 -14.23 -13.39 55.67
C SER A 608 -13.29 -12.71 54.66
N SER A 609 -12.36 -11.90 55.15
CA SER A 609 -11.61 -10.91 54.38
C SER A 609 -10.15 -11.32 54.13
N ALA A 610 -9.70 -11.22 52.88
CA ALA A 610 -8.27 -11.14 52.54
C ALA A 610 -8.08 -10.15 51.38
N GLN A 611 -7.06 -9.29 51.47
CA GLN A 611 -6.83 -8.21 50.51
C GLN A 611 -6.30 -8.75 49.17
N ALA A 612 -6.86 -8.26 48.07
CA ALA A 612 -6.38 -8.50 46.71
C ALA A 612 -5.66 -7.24 46.16
N PRO A 613 -4.68 -7.39 45.24
CA PRO A 613 -3.96 -6.26 44.62
C PRO A 613 -4.89 -5.41 43.71
N PRO A 614 -4.48 -4.19 43.34
CA PRO A 614 -5.35 -3.27 42.58
C PRO A 614 -5.79 -3.87 41.23
N PRO A 615 -7.03 -3.60 40.79
CA PRO A 615 -7.60 -4.25 39.62
C PRO A 615 -6.87 -3.82 38.35
N THR A 616 -6.37 -4.81 37.60
CA THR A 616 -6.10 -4.64 36.17
C THR A 616 -7.38 -4.17 35.49
N ARG A 617 -7.30 -3.08 34.72
CA ARG A 617 -8.40 -2.64 33.86
C ARG A 617 -8.58 -3.65 32.72
N ASN A 618 -9.33 -4.71 32.99
CA ASN A 618 -9.86 -5.57 31.94
C ASN A 618 -10.91 -4.76 31.15
N ASP A 619 -10.67 -4.61 29.85
CA ASP A 619 -11.48 -3.83 28.90
C ASP A 619 -12.77 -4.61 28.51
N GLU A 620 -13.51 -5.11 29.51
CA GLU A 620 -14.77 -5.86 29.35
C GLU A 620 -16.01 -5.02 29.72
N GLY A 621 -15.84 -3.70 29.79
CA GLY A 621 -16.91 -2.73 30.03
C GLY A 621 -17.60 -2.27 28.75
N THR A 622 -18.59 -3.03 28.27
CA THR A 622 -19.52 -2.68 27.16
C THR A 622 -18.92 -2.56 25.75
N GLY A 623 -18.97 -3.65 24.97
CA GLY A 623 -18.95 -3.55 23.49
C GLY A 623 -17.83 -4.25 22.73
N GLY A 624 -17.56 -5.54 22.98
CA GLY A 624 -16.96 -6.45 21.99
C GLY A 624 -15.49 -6.23 21.58
N GLY A 625 -14.75 -5.33 22.22
CA GLY A 625 -13.34 -5.05 21.91
C GLY A 625 -13.12 -4.59 20.45
N LEU A 626 -11.85 -4.58 19.99
CA LEU A 626 -11.53 -4.14 18.62
C LEU A 626 -12.24 -4.99 17.54
N MET A 627 -12.28 -6.32 17.72
CA MET A 627 -12.87 -7.24 16.73
C MET A 627 -14.38 -7.07 16.61
N GLY A 628 -15.11 -6.98 17.72
CA GLY A 628 -16.57 -6.80 17.70
C GLY A 628 -16.97 -5.42 17.19
N LEU A 629 -16.18 -4.38 17.48
CA LEU A 629 -16.49 -3.01 17.09
C LEU A 629 -16.33 -2.75 15.58
N PHE A 630 -15.37 -3.39 14.93
CA PHE A 630 -15.16 -3.26 13.47
C PHE A 630 -15.81 -4.41 12.66
N ALA A 631 -16.53 -5.32 13.31
CA ALA A 631 -17.19 -6.46 12.68
C ALA A 631 -18.14 -6.02 11.55
N GLY A 632 -17.93 -6.55 10.35
CA GLY A 632 -18.71 -6.20 9.16
C GLY A 632 -18.35 -4.86 8.49
N THR A 633 -17.49 -4.04 9.09
CA THR A 633 -17.03 -2.76 8.50
C THR A 633 -15.60 -2.85 7.97
N VAL A 634 -14.63 -3.21 8.82
CA VAL A 634 -13.22 -3.34 8.45
C VAL A 634 -12.65 -4.62 9.08
N PRO A 635 -12.26 -5.63 8.30
CA PRO A 635 -11.64 -6.83 8.86
C PRO A 635 -10.42 -6.48 9.72
N VAL A 636 -10.34 -7.04 10.92
CA VAL A 636 -9.19 -6.95 11.83
C VAL A 636 -8.30 -8.16 11.53
N PRO A 637 -7.15 -8.03 10.84
CA PRO A 637 -6.39 -9.19 10.35
C PRO A 637 -5.52 -9.85 11.43
N MET A 638 -5.12 -9.09 12.45
CA MET A 638 -4.26 -9.53 13.54
C MET A 638 -5.07 -10.03 14.75
N ARG A 639 -4.41 -10.83 15.59
CA ARG A 639 -4.91 -11.23 16.92
C ARG A 639 -4.79 -10.05 17.88
N VAL A 640 -5.81 -9.87 18.73
CA VAL A 640 -5.87 -8.80 19.73
C VAL A 640 -6.31 -9.33 21.10
N PRO A 641 -5.76 -8.80 22.22
CA PRO A 641 -4.60 -7.91 22.27
C PRO A 641 -3.32 -8.65 21.79
N GLY A 642 -2.45 -7.93 21.06
CA GLY A 642 -1.17 -8.47 20.65
C GLY A 642 -0.21 -8.61 21.85
N ARG A 643 0.76 -9.52 21.75
CA ARG A 643 1.71 -9.78 22.86
C ARG A 643 2.80 -8.72 22.93
N TYR A 644 3.21 -8.35 24.14
CA TYR A 644 4.39 -7.50 24.33
C TYR A 644 5.69 -8.19 23.89
N TYR A 645 6.70 -7.38 23.58
CA TYR A 645 8.07 -7.79 23.29
C TYR A 645 8.86 -8.00 24.58
N GLU A 646 8.50 -9.05 25.31
CA GLU A 646 9.09 -9.46 26.59
C GLU A 646 9.81 -10.81 26.48
N GLY A 647 10.59 -11.18 27.51
CA GLY A 647 11.21 -12.51 27.61
C GLY A 647 12.19 -12.85 26.49
N GLY A 648 12.87 -11.84 25.92
CA GLY A 648 13.80 -12.02 24.80
C GLY A 648 13.15 -12.03 23.41
N ARG A 649 11.82 -11.92 23.29
CA ARG A 649 11.15 -11.70 22.00
C ARG A 649 11.67 -10.41 21.37
N ARG A 650 12.16 -10.47 20.13
CA ARG A 650 12.58 -9.31 19.32
C ARG A 650 11.72 -9.17 18.05
N PRO A 651 11.52 -7.94 17.53
CA PRO A 651 10.93 -7.72 16.22
C PRO A 651 11.69 -8.46 15.11
N TRP A 652 11.04 -8.67 13.97
CA TRP A 652 11.74 -9.06 12.75
C TRP A 652 12.62 -7.91 12.22
N PHE A 653 13.86 -8.19 11.81
CA PHE A 653 14.75 -7.22 11.17
C PHE A 653 15.19 -7.74 9.80
N PHE A 654 14.86 -7.02 8.73
CA PHE A 654 14.99 -7.56 7.36
C PHE A 654 16.46 -7.73 6.92
N SER A 655 17.38 -6.95 7.47
CA SER A 655 18.82 -7.01 7.16
C SER A 655 19.56 -8.12 7.90
N GLU A 656 18.91 -8.79 8.86
CA GLU A 656 19.49 -9.81 9.74
C GLU A 656 18.87 -11.21 9.52
N GLY A 657 17.98 -11.33 8.52
CA GLY A 657 17.07 -12.47 8.30
C GLY A 657 17.41 -13.42 7.16
#